data_AF-A0A3Q8U2C0-F1
#
_entry.id   AF-A0A3Q8U2C0-F1
#
_cell.length_a   1.000
_cell.length_b   1.000
_cell.length_c   1.000
_cell.angle_alpha   90.00
_cell.angle_beta   90.00
_cell.angle_gamma   90.00
#
_symmetry.space_group_name_H-M   'P 1'
#
loop_
_entity.id
_entity.type
_entity.pdbx_description
1 polymer ?
#
loop_
_entity_poly.entity_id
_entity_poly.type
_entity_poly.pdbx_seq_one_letter_code
_entity_poly.pdbx_strand_id
1 'polypeptide(L)'
;MPARTLPSLLSLPELISARNSGTDVHGVGSEAEADRLLISGRFTEAAEAYRALEFGNVNRQEKLAYSLYCGGQRDFHSVLDDDVGLATPWGLALHLWAYDRGRFPYTTPNEELSERLAKILQCAVDMDSWPKLREGLIAGCWYQSLQRGCETPAMIAIQSSASAVLKNMGSVLHETLELCSRMYCYYRDRSELQVRALRDMVSAVSANNTPVLSVLFSAAMIVRDTQKAKSVLAELCRRYRDDQDLEPTVSAVMVESGDPDLLDCLPEDLLAVSQARPDVRLAVALKRQDQQVVYALAETMPADGPSDSVLYLPRIAEPFFNFLLSGRTSHIGGWGSSAPWEAVLGERLVKAMPVGALRNSFLQKCRDFLSQEELTAHSQDLCDLFEASLSDDDFYWIERADCHHLVNVHSFAKYLVKRASEESDYPPFDSEECVVPWDRFVPTIREELLSLEPKVKATIESVFKDWGIPLNLPLDRRLAGEGLPVAVSGPLAGVEGAISELSGSDLAYLQLALLKVTAKVAERISPAAAHEVAVRAYNDFLHPRYLTELGEERVRALANRYGAARFLQGLDALMRSPEFNPETDHELPALSKMLVKLQGSLSGRRAYLAGVLRKRLKNLKSHWLDQQVSEAMNRGIDIEQMIDLAKGVTTWDDWADGLARLVPY
;
A
#
# COMPACT_ATOMS: atom_id res chain seq x y z
N MET A 1 -66.53 -22.87 8.41
CA MET A 1 -66.13 -23.02 6.99
C MET A 1 -65.36 -24.33 6.86
N PRO A 2 -65.59 -25.16 5.83
CA PRO A 2 -64.83 -26.39 5.66
C PRO A 2 -63.37 -26.05 5.34
N ALA A 3 -62.44 -26.81 5.91
CA ALA A 3 -61.00 -26.67 5.71
C ALA A 3 -60.67 -26.80 4.20
N ARG A 4 -60.06 -25.76 3.62
CA ARG A 4 -59.52 -25.82 2.26
C ARG A 4 -58.31 -26.76 2.28
N THR A 5 -58.44 -27.94 1.69
CA THR A 5 -57.31 -28.79 1.33
C THR A 5 -56.42 -28.06 0.33
N LEU A 6 -55.22 -27.65 0.77
CA LEU A 6 -54.16 -27.18 -0.13
C LEU A 6 -53.53 -28.39 -0.84
N PRO A 7 -53.11 -28.27 -2.12
CA PRO A 7 -52.40 -29.33 -2.82
C PRO A 7 -51.08 -29.67 -2.10
N SER A 8 -50.59 -30.90 -2.29
CA SER A 8 -49.44 -31.50 -1.57
C SER A 8 -48.08 -30.83 -1.77
N LEU A 9 -48.02 -29.69 -2.48
CA LEU A 9 -46.81 -28.96 -2.85
C LEU A 9 -47.11 -27.46 -2.79
N LEU A 10 -46.68 -26.78 -1.72
CA LEU A 10 -46.83 -25.32 -1.61
C LEU A 10 -45.76 -24.62 -2.44
N SER A 11 -46.06 -23.44 -2.94
CA SER A 11 -45.08 -22.52 -3.52
C SER A 11 -44.40 -21.68 -2.45
N LEU A 12 -43.18 -21.19 -2.73
CA LEU A 12 -42.50 -20.24 -1.84
C LEU A 12 -43.40 -19.05 -1.41
N PRO A 13 -44.17 -18.39 -2.30
CA PRO A 13 -45.12 -17.36 -1.89
C PRO A 13 -46.18 -17.85 -0.88
N GLU A 14 -46.71 -19.06 -1.06
CA GLU A 14 -47.70 -19.65 -0.14
C GLU A 14 -47.09 -19.96 1.22
N LEU A 15 -45.84 -20.42 1.27
CA LEU A 15 -45.11 -20.65 2.52
C LEU A 15 -44.82 -19.36 3.28
N ILE A 16 -44.39 -18.31 2.58
CA ILE A 16 -44.15 -16.99 3.19
C ILE A 16 -45.46 -16.42 3.76
N SER A 17 -46.57 -16.59 3.05
CA SER A 17 -47.90 -16.18 3.53
C SER A 17 -48.38 -17.02 4.72
N ALA A 18 -48.14 -18.34 4.72
CA ALA A 18 -48.48 -19.25 5.80
C ALA A 18 -47.71 -18.94 7.10
N ARG A 19 -46.42 -18.60 7.00
CA ARG A 19 -45.59 -18.16 8.13
C ARG A 19 -46.16 -16.93 8.84
N ASN A 20 -46.68 -15.96 8.09
CA ASN A 20 -47.23 -14.73 8.66
C ASN A 20 -48.65 -14.91 9.23
N SER A 21 -49.33 -16.01 8.90
CA SER A 21 -50.71 -16.29 9.32
C SER A 21 -50.85 -17.43 10.33
N GLY A 22 -49.75 -18.14 10.65
CA GLY A 22 -49.75 -19.29 11.56
C GLY A 22 -50.47 -20.51 11.01
N THR A 23 -50.56 -20.64 9.69
CA THR A 23 -51.29 -21.73 9.03
C THR A 23 -50.42 -22.99 8.93
N ASP A 24 -50.94 -24.15 9.35
CA ASP A 24 -50.23 -25.43 9.35
C ASP A 24 -50.27 -26.13 7.96
N VAL A 25 -49.21 -26.88 7.62
CA VAL A 25 -49.07 -27.60 6.36
C VAL A 25 -49.66 -29.01 6.48
N HIS A 26 -50.81 -29.22 5.83
CA HIS A 26 -51.43 -30.54 5.74
C HIS A 26 -50.84 -31.37 4.57
N GLY A 27 -50.15 -32.46 4.89
CA GLY A 27 -49.55 -33.37 3.91
C GLY A 27 -48.63 -34.43 4.55
N VAL A 28 -48.39 -35.55 3.86
CA VAL A 28 -47.46 -36.60 4.30
C VAL A 28 -46.31 -36.69 3.28
N GLY A 29 -45.06 -36.57 3.73
CA GLY A 29 -43.87 -36.67 2.87
C GLY A 29 -42.72 -35.74 3.28
N SER A 30 -41.52 -36.02 2.79
CA SER A 30 -40.29 -35.27 3.14
C SER A 30 -40.32 -33.79 2.74
N GLU A 31 -40.97 -33.44 1.63
CA GLU A 31 -41.14 -32.04 1.22
C GLU A 31 -42.12 -31.28 2.13
N ALA A 32 -43.21 -31.92 2.57
CA ALA A 32 -44.16 -31.31 3.51
C ALA A 32 -43.51 -31.07 4.88
N GLU A 33 -42.58 -31.93 5.30
CA GLU A 33 -41.80 -31.72 6.51
C GLU A 33 -40.82 -30.55 6.36
N ALA A 34 -40.14 -30.44 5.22
CA ALA A 34 -39.29 -29.29 4.91
C ALA A 34 -40.09 -27.97 4.87
N ASP A 35 -41.30 -27.98 4.32
CA ASP A 35 -42.24 -26.85 4.30
C ASP A 35 -42.61 -26.42 5.73
N ARG A 36 -42.89 -27.36 6.65
CA ARG A 36 -43.15 -27.07 8.08
C ARG A 36 -41.93 -26.46 8.78
N LEU A 37 -40.74 -27.03 8.54
CA LEU A 37 -39.50 -26.50 9.11
C LEU A 37 -39.27 -25.05 8.64
N LEU A 38 -39.49 -24.76 7.37
CA LEU A 38 -39.37 -23.42 6.80
C LEU A 38 -40.38 -22.45 7.46
N ILE A 39 -41.66 -22.83 7.55
CA ILE A 39 -42.70 -22.00 8.19
C ILE A 39 -42.41 -21.74 9.66
N SER A 40 -41.88 -22.73 10.38
CA SER A 40 -41.50 -22.59 11.80
C SER A 40 -40.23 -21.77 12.03
N GLY A 41 -39.56 -21.31 10.97
CA GLY A 41 -38.33 -20.53 11.05
C GLY A 41 -37.06 -21.36 11.33
N ARG A 42 -37.13 -22.69 11.26
CA ARG A 42 -35.99 -23.61 11.39
C ARG A 42 -35.25 -23.73 10.06
N PHE A 43 -34.67 -22.62 9.60
CA PHE A 43 -34.16 -22.47 8.24
C PHE A 43 -33.04 -23.44 7.86
N THR A 44 -32.09 -23.71 8.77
CA THR A 44 -30.98 -24.63 8.51
C THR A 44 -31.48 -26.06 8.29
N GLU A 45 -32.41 -26.51 9.14
CA GLU A 45 -32.98 -27.85 9.05
C GLU A 45 -33.90 -28.00 7.84
N ALA A 46 -34.65 -26.95 7.51
CA ALA A 46 -35.42 -26.89 6.26
C ALA A 46 -34.50 -27.03 5.04
N ALA A 47 -33.36 -26.33 5.03
CA ALA A 47 -32.38 -26.42 3.94
C ALA A 47 -31.78 -27.83 3.80
N GLU A 48 -31.44 -28.49 4.91
CA GLU A 48 -30.99 -29.89 4.89
C GLU A 48 -32.08 -30.83 4.34
N ALA A 49 -33.33 -30.65 4.77
CA ALA A 49 -34.45 -31.44 4.30
C ALA A 49 -34.71 -31.25 2.79
N TYR A 50 -34.64 -30.02 2.27
CA TYR A 50 -34.78 -29.77 0.83
C TYR A 50 -33.61 -30.31 0.00
N ARG A 51 -32.37 -30.28 0.51
CA ARG A 51 -31.19 -30.85 -0.19
C ARG A 51 -31.29 -32.37 -0.37
N ALA A 52 -32.01 -33.06 0.52
CA ALA A 52 -32.23 -34.50 0.45
C ALA A 52 -33.30 -34.90 -0.58
N LEU A 53 -33.98 -33.94 -1.20
CA LEU A 53 -34.97 -34.17 -2.27
C LEU A 53 -34.31 -34.09 -3.65
N GLU A 54 -34.90 -34.76 -4.65
CA GLU A 54 -34.41 -34.68 -6.02
C GLU A 54 -34.54 -33.26 -6.61
N PHE A 55 -33.44 -32.78 -7.19
CA PHE A 55 -33.34 -31.51 -7.92
C PHE A 55 -33.95 -31.65 -9.32
N GLY A 56 -35.20 -31.22 -9.47
CA GLY A 56 -35.88 -31.15 -10.78
C GLY A 56 -37.08 -30.21 -10.79
N ASN A 57 -37.25 -29.39 -9.74
CA ASN A 57 -38.38 -28.49 -9.59
C ASN A 57 -37.88 -27.12 -9.11
N VAL A 58 -38.09 -26.08 -9.92
CA VAL A 58 -37.70 -24.69 -9.66
C VAL A 58 -38.22 -24.21 -8.30
N ASN A 59 -39.45 -24.57 -7.94
CA ASN A 59 -40.04 -24.18 -6.67
C ASN A 59 -39.28 -24.77 -5.46
N ARG A 60 -38.79 -26.02 -5.55
CA ARG A 60 -37.95 -26.62 -4.49
C ARG A 60 -36.59 -25.95 -4.39
N GLN A 61 -35.98 -25.63 -5.54
CA GLN A 61 -34.70 -24.90 -5.59
C GLN A 61 -34.83 -23.52 -4.95
N GLU A 62 -35.91 -22.80 -5.23
CA GLU A 62 -36.21 -21.50 -4.62
C GLU A 62 -36.49 -21.61 -3.11
N LYS A 63 -37.24 -22.63 -2.66
CA LYS A 63 -37.43 -22.90 -1.22
C LYS A 63 -36.11 -23.18 -0.51
N LEU A 64 -35.25 -24.02 -1.11
CA LEU A 64 -33.91 -24.28 -0.61
C LEU A 64 -33.09 -23.00 -0.55
N ALA A 65 -33.04 -22.23 -1.65
CA ALA A 65 -32.33 -20.95 -1.72
C ALA A 65 -32.83 -19.99 -0.63
N TYR A 66 -34.14 -19.88 -0.43
CA TYR A 66 -34.73 -19.05 0.62
C TYR A 66 -34.37 -19.54 2.04
N SER A 67 -34.40 -20.85 2.28
CA SER A 67 -33.96 -21.43 3.56
C SER A 67 -32.47 -21.19 3.83
N LEU A 68 -31.61 -21.38 2.83
CA LEU A 68 -30.18 -21.08 2.93
C LEU A 68 -29.95 -19.60 3.21
N TYR A 69 -30.67 -18.75 2.50
CA TYR A 69 -30.65 -17.30 2.66
C TYR A 69 -31.03 -16.89 4.09
N CYS A 70 -32.20 -17.32 4.58
CA CYS A 70 -32.66 -16.99 5.94
C CYS A 70 -31.83 -17.65 7.04
N GLY A 71 -31.16 -18.77 6.74
CA GLY A 71 -30.17 -19.41 7.61
C GLY A 71 -28.80 -18.71 7.62
N GLY A 72 -28.61 -17.63 6.84
CA GLY A 72 -27.37 -16.85 6.80
C GLY A 72 -26.27 -17.39 5.89
N GLN A 73 -26.56 -18.41 5.06
CA GLN A 73 -25.59 -18.99 4.12
C GLN A 73 -25.42 -18.07 2.89
N ARG A 74 -24.17 -17.72 2.55
CA ARG A 74 -23.85 -16.76 1.47
C ARG A 74 -23.99 -17.35 0.07
N ASP A 75 -23.87 -18.65 -0.05
CA ASP A 75 -23.88 -19.45 -1.29
C ASP A 75 -25.29 -19.91 -1.70
N PHE A 76 -26.36 -19.36 -1.13
CA PHE A 76 -27.74 -19.69 -1.50
C PHE A 76 -28.03 -19.52 -3.00
N HIS A 77 -27.27 -18.68 -3.68
CA HIS A 77 -27.39 -18.43 -5.11
C HIS A 77 -26.91 -19.61 -5.97
N SER A 78 -26.10 -20.52 -5.43
CA SER A 78 -25.56 -21.69 -6.15
C SER A 78 -26.61 -22.74 -6.50
N VAL A 79 -27.75 -22.72 -5.82
CA VAL A 79 -28.85 -23.66 -6.04
C VAL A 79 -29.99 -23.07 -6.87
N LEU A 80 -29.92 -21.78 -7.21
CA LEU A 80 -30.87 -21.13 -8.12
C LEU A 80 -30.61 -21.59 -9.55
N ASP A 81 -31.67 -21.70 -10.33
CA ASP A 81 -31.54 -21.93 -11.77
C ASP A 81 -30.81 -20.74 -12.44
N ASP A 82 -30.17 -20.99 -13.58
CA ASP A 82 -29.53 -19.94 -14.37
C ASP A 82 -30.53 -19.24 -15.31
N ASP A 83 -31.61 -19.91 -15.69
CA ASP A 83 -32.68 -19.31 -16.48
C ASP A 83 -33.65 -18.50 -15.60
N VAL A 84 -33.36 -17.20 -15.50
CA VAL A 84 -34.20 -16.21 -14.80
C VAL A 84 -35.65 -16.21 -15.30
N GLY A 85 -35.90 -16.56 -16.57
CA GLY A 85 -37.23 -16.56 -17.16
C GLY A 85 -38.17 -17.63 -16.58
N LEU A 86 -37.62 -18.65 -15.92
CA LEU A 86 -38.39 -19.72 -15.28
C LEU A 86 -38.67 -19.45 -13.80
N ALA A 87 -38.08 -18.40 -13.22
CA ALA A 87 -38.21 -18.08 -11.80
C ALA A 87 -39.64 -17.67 -11.43
N THR A 88 -40.09 -18.08 -10.25
CA THR A 88 -41.35 -17.58 -9.68
C THR A 88 -41.18 -16.11 -9.24
N PRO A 89 -42.25 -15.38 -8.88
CA PRO A 89 -42.13 -14.00 -8.39
C PRO A 89 -41.14 -13.82 -7.23
N TRP A 90 -41.11 -14.77 -6.28
CA TRP A 90 -40.13 -14.75 -5.19
C TRP A 90 -38.77 -15.32 -5.60
N GLY A 91 -38.73 -16.20 -6.59
CA GLY A 91 -37.51 -16.55 -7.32
C GLY A 91 -36.81 -15.32 -7.87
N LEU A 92 -37.53 -14.42 -8.55
CA LEU A 92 -36.96 -13.17 -9.05
C LEU A 92 -36.34 -12.30 -7.93
N ALA A 93 -36.94 -12.30 -6.74
CA ALA A 93 -36.37 -11.63 -5.57
C ALA A 93 -35.06 -12.30 -5.11
N LEU A 94 -35.03 -13.62 -5.06
CA LEU A 94 -33.81 -14.38 -4.74
C LEU A 94 -32.70 -14.13 -5.78
N HIS A 95 -33.04 -14.05 -7.08
CA HIS A 95 -32.12 -13.68 -8.14
C HIS A 95 -31.60 -12.25 -7.99
N LEU A 96 -32.47 -11.30 -7.64
CA LEU A 96 -32.09 -9.91 -7.37
C LEU A 96 -31.17 -9.81 -6.13
N TRP A 97 -31.47 -10.51 -5.04
CA TRP A 97 -30.61 -10.52 -3.85
C TRP A 97 -29.27 -11.21 -4.09
N ALA A 98 -29.26 -12.23 -4.95
CA ALA A 98 -28.03 -12.91 -5.36
C ALA A 98 -27.09 -12.00 -6.18
N TYR A 99 -27.64 -11.00 -6.86
CA TYR A 99 -26.89 -10.04 -7.67
C TYR A 99 -25.80 -9.27 -6.87
N ASP A 100 -26.06 -9.04 -5.58
CA ASP A 100 -25.15 -8.30 -4.68
C ASP A 100 -24.31 -9.23 -3.77
N ARG A 101 -24.66 -10.52 -3.66
CA ARG A 101 -24.12 -11.46 -2.66
C ARG A 101 -23.05 -12.43 -3.19
N GLY A 102 -22.31 -12.04 -4.23
CA GLY A 102 -21.18 -12.82 -4.73
C GLY A 102 -21.55 -13.95 -5.69
N ARG A 103 -22.78 -13.98 -6.25
CA ARG A 103 -23.14 -14.87 -7.37
C ARG A 103 -22.22 -14.69 -8.58
N PHE A 104 -21.66 -13.49 -8.72
CA PHE A 104 -20.76 -13.12 -9.79
C PHE A 104 -19.38 -12.77 -9.20
N PRO A 105 -18.30 -13.42 -9.64
CA PRO A 105 -16.94 -12.97 -9.34
C PRO A 105 -16.77 -11.49 -9.69
N TYR A 106 -15.89 -10.78 -8.97
CA TYR A 106 -15.59 -9.38 -9.27
C TYR A 106 -15.10 -9.16 -10.72
N THR A 107 -14.61 -10.21 -11.37
CA THR A 107 -14.13 -10.23 -12.76
C THR A 107 -15.24 -10.47 -13.81
N THR A 108 -16.51 -10.59 -13.40
CA THR A 108 -17.61 -10.86 -14.35
C THR A 108 -17.83 -9.64 -15.26
N PRO A 109 -17.90 -9.82 -16.60
CA PRO A 109 -18.13 -8.72 -17.52
C PRO A 109 -19.43 -7.96 -17.24
N ASN A 110 -19.39 -6.63 -17.37
CA ASN A 110 -20.55 -5.76 -17.13
C ASN A 110 -21.72 -6.05 -18.09
N GLU A 111 -21.44 -6.56 -19.29
CA GLU A 111 -22.45 -6.96 -20.27
C GLU A 111 -23.30 -8.12 -19.75
N GLU A 112 -22.67 -9.15 -19.17
CA GLU A 112 -23.36 -10.32 -18.62
C GLU A 112 -24.21 -9.92 -17.40
N LEU A 113 -23.67 -9.07 -16.53
CA LEU A 113 -24.39 -8.53 -15.38
C LEU A 113 -25.62 -7.71 -15.82
N SER A 114 -25.44 -6.85 -16.83
CA SER A 114 -26.52 -6.04 -17.40
C SER A 114 -27.60 -6.91 -18.02
N GLU A 115 -27.24 -7.97 -18.76
CA GLU A 115 -28.20 -8.88 -19.38
C GLU A 115 -29.06 -9.58 -18.32
N ARG A 116 -28.45 -10.10 -17.26
CA ARG A 116 -29.18 -10.78 -16.18
C ARG A 116 -30.10 -9.82 -15.43
N LEU A 117 -29.63 -8.60 -15.12
CA LEU A 117 -30.46 -7.59 -14.45
C LEU A 117 -31.61 -7.11 -15.35
N ALA A 118 -31.37 -6.95 -16.65
CA ALA A 118 -32.40 -6.63 -17.63
C ALA A 118 -33.45 -7.75 -17.74
N LYS A 119 -33.05 -9.02 -17.68
CA LYS A 119 -33.99 -10.16 -17.64
C LYS A 119 -34.86 -10.15 -16.38
N ILE A 120 -34.29 -9.86 -15.19
CA ILE A 120 -35.06 -9.71 -13.95
C ILE A 120 -36.06 -8.56 -14.10
N LEU A 121 -35.61 -7.40 -14.60
CA LEU A 121 -36.48 -6.25 -14.84
C LEU A 121 -37.62 -6.61 -15.79
N GLN A 122 -37.34 -7.25 -16.92
CA GLN A 122 -38.36 -7.66 -17.89
C GLN A 122 -39.41 -8.58 -17.26
N CYS A 123 -38.98 -9.62 -16.53
CA CYS A 123 -39.88 -10.54 -15.86
C CYS A 123 -40.71 -9.84 -14.76
N ALA A 124 -40.14 -8.86 -14.06
CA ALA A 124 -40.87 -8.06 -13.09
C ALA A 124 -41.88 -7.10 -13.77
N VAL A 125 -41.56 -6.55 -14.94
CA VAL A 125 -42.49 -5.71 -15.71
C VAL A 125 -43.69 -6.53 -16.18
N ASP A 126 -43.46 -7.76 -16.64
CA ASP A 126 -44.51 -8.68 -17.13
C ASP A 126 -45.30 -9.35 -15.99
N MET A 127 -44.93 -9.10 -14.73
CA MET A 127 -45.59 -9.67 -13.56
C MET A 127 -46.94 -8.96 -13.27
N ASP A 128 -48.04 -9.70 -13.39
CA ASP A 128 -49.39 -9.20 -13.05
C ASP A 128 -49.80 -9.49 -11.59
N SER A 129 -49.07 -10.36 -10.89
CA SER A 129 -49.33 -10.76 -9.50
C SER A 129 -48.43 -10.02 -8.50
N TRP A 130 -48.80 -9.99 -7.22
CA TRP A 130 -48.00 -9.42 -6.12
C TRP A 130 -47.53 -7.96 -6.34
N PRO A 131 -48.43 -6.95 -6.40
CA PRO A 131 -48.09 -5.58 -6.80
C PRO A 131 -46.93 -4.93 -6.01
N LYS A 132 -46.84 -5.17 -4.70
CA LYS A 132 -45.75 -4.64 -3.86
C LYS A 132 -44.40 -5.29 -4.15
N LEU A 133 -44.39 -6.59 -4.41
CA LEU A 133 -43.17 -7.33 -4.77
C LEU A 133 -42.69 -6.87 -6.15
N ARG A 134 -43.62 -6.75 -7.10
CA ARG A 134 -43.35 -6.19 -8.43
C ARG A 134 -42.70 -4.81 -8.35
N GLU A 135 -43.30 -3.89 -7.62
CA GLU A 135 -42.76 -2.54 -7.41
C GLU A 135 -41.35 -2.59 -6.79
N GLY A 136 -41.16 -3.40 -5.74
CA GLY A 136 -39.87 -3.60 -5.09
C GLY A 136 -38.79 -4.20 -6.01
N LEU A 137 -39.15 -5.16 -6.87
CA LEU A 137 -38.25 -5.75 -7.86
C LEU A 137 -37.79 -4.73 -8.90
N ILE A 138 -38.73 -3.96 -9.47
CA ILE A 138 -38.41 -2.94 -10.48
C ILE A 138 -37.53 -1.85 -9.86
N ALA A 139 -37.91 -1.35 -8.68
CA ALA A 139 -37.14 -0.39 -7.90
C ALA A 139 -35.75 -0.93 -7.54
N GLY A 140 -35.65 -2.21 -7.19
CA GLY A 140 -34.41 -2.90 -6.89
C GLY A 140 -33.49 -3.05 -8.10
N CYS A 141 -34.03 -3.41 -9.27
CA CYS A 141 -33.25 -3.45 -10.51
C CYS A 141 -32.67 -2.08 -10.85
N TRP A 142 -33.46 -1.02 -10.71
CA TRP A 142 -32.96 0.34 -10.86
C TRP A 142 -31.83 0.62 -9.86
N TYR A 143 -32.07 0.39 -8.57
CA TYR A 143 -31.09 0.68 -7.53
C TYR A 143 -29.76 -0.08 -7.73
N GLN A 144 -29.83 -1.38 -8.07
CA GLN A 144 -28.65 -2.21 -8.33
C GLN A 144 -27.86 -1.74 -9.56
N SER A 145 -28.55 -1.26 -10.60
CA SER A 145 -27.88 -0.68 -11.77
C SER A 145 -27.17 0.65 -11.47
N LEU A 146 -27.55 1.36 -10.40
CA LEU A 146 -26.86 2.56 -9.92
C LEU A 146 -25.61 2.20 -9.08
N GLN A 147 -25.72 1.23 -8.17
CA GLN A 147 -24.65 0.89 -7.21
C GLN A 147 -23.38 0.33 -7.85
N ARG A 148 -23.50 -0.41 -8.96
CA ARG A 148 -22.35 -0.98 -9.68
C ARG A 148 -21.52 0.05 -10.44
N GLY A 149 -21.83 1.35 -10.29
CA GLY A 149 -20.95 2.45 -10.65
C GLY A 149 -20.64 2.58 -12.14
N CYS A 150 -21.48 2.08 -13.05
CA CYS A 150 -21.11 1.97 -14.46
C CYS A 150 -22.05 2.74 -15.41
N GLU A 151 -21.44 3.66 -16.14
CA GLU A 151 -21.95 4.34 -17.34
C GLU A 151 -22.00 3.40 -18.56
N THR A 152 -22.38 2.13 -18.39
CA THR A 152 -22.67 1.33 -19.58
C THR A 152 -24.02 1.77 -20.14
N PRO A 153 -24.15 1.91 -21.47
CA PRO A 153 -25.44 2.19 -22.09
C PRO A 153 -26.55 1.20 -21.66
N ALA A 154 -26.18 -0.04 -21.36
CA ALA A 154 -27.09 -1.08 -20.90
C ALA A 154 -27.65 -0.79 -19.48
N MET A 155 -26.80 -0.43 -18.51
CA MET A 155 -27.27 -0.07 -17.17
C MET A 155 -28.12 1.20 -17.20
N ILE A 156 -27.74 2.21 -17.98
CA ILE A 156 -28.54 3.44 -18.17
C ILE A 156 -29.91 3.11 -18.78
N ALA A 157 -29.96 2.17 -19.73
CA ALA A 157 -31.22 1.71 -20.32
C ALA A 157 -32.12 0.99 -19.29
N ILE A 158 -31.54 0.17 -18.40
CA ILE A 158 -32.26 -0.47 -17.29
C ILE A 158 -32.84 0.59 -16.35
N GLN A 159 -32.05 1.58 -15.94
CA GLN A 159 -32.50 2.71 -15.11
C GLN A 159 -33.67 3.45 -15.76
N SER A 160 -33.49 3.81 -17.03
CA SER A 160 -34.49 4.57 -17.80
C SER A 160 -35.80 3.77 -17.96
N SER A 161 -35.70 2.47 -18.22
CA SER A 161 -36.85 1.58 -18.36
C SER A 161 -37.58 1.38 -17.04
N ALA A 162 -36.85 1.09 -15.95
CA ALA A 162 -37.43 0.96 -14.62
C ALA A 162 -38.09 2.27 -14.14
N SER A 163 -37.42 3.42 -14.37
CA SER A 163 -37.94 4.76 -14.05
C SER A 163 -39.26 5.04 -14.80
N ALA A 164 -39.34 4.73 -16.10
CA ALA A 164 -40.57 4.88 -16.88
C ALA A 164 -41.71 4.00 -16.36
N VAL A 165 -41.43 2.74 -16.01
CA VAL A 165 -42.44 1.82 -15.49
C VAL A 165 -42.94 2.26 -14.12
N LEU A 166 -42.04 2.60 -13.19
CA LEU A 166 -42.43 3.08 -11.86
C LEU A 166 -43.26 4.36 -11.93
N LYS A 167 -42.90 5.29 -12.83
CA LYS A 167 -43.67 6.50 -13.08
C LYS A 167 -45.08 6.19 -13.59
N ASN A 168 -45.22 5.25 -14.53
CA ASN A 168 -46.52 4.82 -15.05
C ASN A 168 -47.36 4.10 -13.99
N MET A 169 -46.72 3.39 -13.05
CA MET A 169 -47.38 2.78 -11.90
C MET A 169 -47.80 3.80 -10.82
N GLY A 170 -47.36 5.06 -10.91
CA GLY A 170 -47.56 6.05 -9.85
C GLY A 170 -46.81 5.70 -8.57
N SER A 171 -45.68 5.00 -8.68
CA SER A 171 -44.88 4.55 -7.53
C SER A 171 -44.25 5.74 -6.80
N VAL A 172 -44.42 5.77 -5.48
CA VAL A 172 -43.77 6.75 -4.60
C VAL A 172 -42.26 6.52 -4.46
N LEU A 173 -41.75 5.34 -4.86
CA LEU A 173 -40.31 5.04 -4.89
C LEU A 173 -39.59 5.71 -6.06
N HIS A 174 -40.33 6.15 -7.09
CA HIS A 174 -39.73 6.81 -8.25
C HIS A 174 -38.90 8.05 -7.85
N GLU A 175 -39.49 8.97 -7.10
CA GLU A 175 -38.79 10.19 -6.63
C GLU A 175 -37.61 9.87 -5.70
N THR A 176 -37.73 8.81 -4.89
CA THR A 176 -36.66 8.36 -3.99
C THR A 176 -35.43 7.91 -4.79
N LEU A 177 -35.64 7.14 -5.85
CA LEU A 177 -34.56 6.60 -6.67
C LEU A 177 -33.97 7.67 -7.59
N GLU A 178 -34.75 8.65 -8.06
CA GLU A 178 -34.21 9.85 -8.73
C GLU A 178 -33.28 10.64 -7.79
N LEU A 179 -33.64 10.79 -6.51
CA LEU A 179 -32.74 11.39 -5.50
C LEU A 179 -31.43 10.60 -5.35
N CYS A 180 -31.49 9.26 -5.29
CA CYS A 180 -30.28 8.42 -5.28
C CYS A 180 -29.38 8.69 -6.50
N SER A 181 -29.96 8.77 -7.70
CA SER A 181 -29.22 9.10 -8.92
C SER A 181 -28.57 10.48 -8.85
N ARG A 182 -29.26 11.49 -8.30
CA ARG A 182 -28.71 12.84 -8.12
C ARG A 182 -27.57 12.89 -7.11
N MET A 183 -27.69 12.16 -6.00
CA MET A 183 -26.59 12.02 -5.04
C MET A 183 -25.38 11.35 -5.68
N TYR A 184 -25.58 10.30 -6.47
CA TYR A 184 -24.51 9.63 -7.20
C TYR A 184 -23.79 10.59 -8.17
N CYS A 185 -24.55 11.32 -9.00
CA CYS A 185 -23.99 12.32 -9.91
C CYS A 185 -23.23 13.43 -9.18
N TYR A 186 -23.69 13.84 -7.99
CA TYR A 186 -22.97 14.80 -7.15
C TYR A 186 -21.60 14.25 -6.74
N TYR A 187 -21.52 13.03 -6.21
CA TYR A 187 -20.26 12.46 -5.76
C TYR A 187 -19.26 12.23 -6.90
N ARG A 188 -19.77 11.95 -8.11
CA ARG A 188 -18.96 11.76 -9.32
C ARG A 188 -18.33 13.06 -9.82
N ASP A 189 -19.15 14.09 -10.08
CA ASP A 189 -18.68 15.28 -10.80
C ASP A 189 -18.44 16.49 -9.89
N ARG A 190 -19.08 16.54 -8.72
CA ARG A 190 -19.09 17.66 -7.75
C ARG A 190 -19.31 19.06 -8.36
N SER A 191 -19.88 19.13 -9.56
CA SER A 191 -20.08 20.39 -10.28
C SER A 191 -21.24 21.18 -9.71
N GLU A 192 -21.13 22.51 -9.75
CA GLU A 192 -22.15 23.45 -9.27
C GLU A 192 -23.54 23.17 -9.89
N LEU A 193 -23.58 22.69 -11.14
CA LEU A 193 -24.81 22.27 -11.81
C LEU A 193 -25.49 21.09 -11.09
N GLN A 194 -24.72 20.06 -10.71
CA GLN A 194 -25.25 18.91 -9.98
C GLN A 194 -25.67 19.28 -8.56
N VAL A 195 -24.92 20.17 -7.89
CA VAL A 195 -25.30 20.69 -6.56
C VAL A 195 -26.66 21.40 -6.62
N ARG A 196 -26.86 22.28 -7.61
CA ARG A 196 -28.14 22.99 -7.80
C ARG A 196 -29.27 22.02 -8.11
N ALA A 197 -29.06 21.09 -9.04
CA ALA A 197 -30.07 20.09 -9.39
C ALA A 197 -30.50 19.23 -8.20
N LEU A 198 -29.54 18.80 -7.36
CA LEU A 198 -29.84 18.07 -6.13
C LEU A 198 -30.60 18.95 -5.12
N ARG A 199 -30.17 20.20 -4.93
CA ARG A 199 -30.83 21.16 -4.02
C ARG A 199 -32.28 21.44 -4.43
N ASP A 200 -32.54 21.63 -5.72
CA ASP A 200 -33.89 21.87 -6.25
C ASP A 200 -34.80 20.66 -5.99
N MET A 201 -34.29 19.44 -6.19
CA MET A 201 -35.02 18.21 -5.92
C MET A 201 -35.30 18.01 -4.43
N VAL A 202 -34.30 18.20 -3.56
CA VAL A 202 -34.46 18.14 -2.09
C VAL A 202 -35.52 19.13 -1.61
N SER A 203 -35.56 20.33 -2.20
CA SER A 203 -36.55 21.36 -1.85
C SER A 203 -37.96 20.93 -2.23
N ALA A 204 -38.13 20.31 -3.39
CA ALA A 204 -39.43 19.87 -3.93
C ALA A 204 -40.02 18.66 -3.20
N VAL A 205 -39.17 17.75 -2.69
CA VAL A 205 -39.61 16.52 -2.03
C VAL A 205 -40.01 16.81 -0.56
N SER A 206 -41.17 16.25 -0.16
CA SER A 206 -41.72 16.39 1.20
C SER A 206 -41.47 15.12 2.02
N ALA A 207 -40.89 15.28 3.21
CA ALA A 207 -40.63 14.18 4.14
C ALA A 207 -41.88 13.32 4.40
N ASN A 208 -43.06 13.96 4.52
CA ASN A 208 -44.32 13.27 4.81
C ASN A 208 -44.76 12.30 3.69
N ASN A 209 -44.34 12.55 2.45
CA ASN A 209 -44.79 11.77 1.28
C ASN A 209 -43.71 10.81 0.76
N THR A 210 -42.45 10.99 1.18
CA THR A 210 -41.35 10.11 0.78
C THR A 210 -41.42 8.78 1.53
N PRO A 211 -41.39 7.63 0.84
CA PRO A 211 -41.44 6.32 1.48
C PRO A 211 -40.13 5.92 2.18
N VAL A 212 -39.00 6.49 1.77
CA VAL A 212 -37.67 6.21 2.29
C VAL A 212 -37.00 7.51 2.75
N LEU A 213 -37.02 7.75 4.05
CA LEU A 213 -36.57 9.00 4.67
C LEU A 213 -35.04 9.16 4.62
N SER A 214 -34.29 8.07 4.73
CA SER A 214 -32.83 8.10 4.73
C SER A 214 -32.25 8.77 3.49
N VAL A 215 -32.86 8.53 2.31
CA VAL A 215 -32.37 9.09 1.04
C VAL A 215 -32.52 10.61 1.04
N LEU A 216 -33.68 11.10 1.49
CA LEU A 216 -33.94 12.53 1.58
C LEU A 216 -33.06 13.19 2.65
N PHE A 217 -32.84 12.52 3.79
CA PHE A 217 -31.91 12.98 4.82
C PHE A 217 -30.49 13.11 4.27
N SER A 218 -29.93 12.06 3.68
CA SER A 218 -28.58 12.08 3.11
C SER A 218 -28.44 13.15 2.03
N ALA A 219 -29.44 13.29 1.15
CA ALA A 219 -29.46 14.34 0.13
C ALA A 219 -29.47 15.75 0.75
N ALA A 220 -30.28 15.98 1.78
CA ALA A 220 -30.34 17.24 2.52
C ALA A 220 -29.00 17.57 3.20
N MET A 221 -28.36 16.59 3.81
CA MET A 221 -27.04 16.74 4.42
C MET A 221 -25.96 17.11 3.40
N ILE A 222 -25.96 16.50 2.21
CA ILE A 222 -25.03 16.83 1.12
C ILE A 222 -25.16 18.29 0.70
N VAL A 223 -26.39 18.79 0.52
CA VAL A 223 -26.63 20.19 0.11
C VAL A 223 -26.65 21.18 1.27
N ARG A 224 -26.39 20.69 2.50
CA ARG A 224 -26.36 21.45 3.75
C ARG A 224 -27.69 22.15 4.10
N ASP A 225 -28.82 21.51 3.80
CA ASP A 225 -30.15 21.96 4.22
C ASP A 225 -30.54 21.33 5.56
N THR A 226 -30.05 21.93 6.65
CA THR A 226 -30.33 21.46 8.02
C THR A 226 -31.82 21.49 8.38
N GLN A 227 -32.59 22.41 7.82
CA GLN A 227 -34.04 22.49 8.09
C GLN A 227 -34.77 21.30 7.47
N LYS A 228 -34.44 20.94 6.23
CA LYS A 228 -34.97 19.73 5.60
C LYS A 228 -34.52 18.49 6.38
N ALA A 229 -33.24 18.39 6.76
CA ALA A 229 -32.75 17.26 7.56
C ALA A 229 -33.53 17.08 8.87
N LYS A 230 -33.76 18.16 9.63
CA LYS A 230 -34.60 18.14 10.84
C LYS A 230 -36.04 17.73 10.55
N SER A 231 -36.63 18.21 9.46
CA SER A 231 -38.00 17.81 9.07
C SER A 231 -38.10 16.30 8.76
N VAL A 232 -37.05 15.71 8.18
CA VAL A 232 -36.98 14.28 7.90
C VAL A 232 -36.84 13.48 9.20
N LEU A 233 -35.99 13.92 10.12
CA LEU A 233 -35.84 13.26 11.43
C LEU A 233 -37.11 13.36 12.29
N ALA A 234 -37.82 14.49 12.24
CA ALA A 234 -39.11 14.63 12.91
C ALA A 234 -40.14 13.63 12.37
N GLU A 235 -40.18 13.46 11.05
CA GLU A 235 -41.05 12.47 10.40
C GLU A 235 -40.61 11.02 10.69
N LEU A 236 -39.30 10.76 10.80
CA LEU A 236 -38.75 9.47 11.24
C LEU A 236 -39.23 9.14 12.65
N CYS A 237 -39.06 10.06 13.60
CA CYS A 237 -39.51 9.90 14.99
C CYS A 237 -41.03 9.71 15.10
N ARG A 238 -41.80 10.27 14.16
CA ARG A 238 -43.25 10.06 14.08
C ARG A 238 -43.61 8.67 13.57
N ARG A 239 -42.94 8.19 12.52
CA ARG A 239 -43.24 6.89 11.86
C ARG A 239 -42.74 5.68 12.65
N TYR A 240 -41.60 5.83 13.31
CA TYR A 240 -40.88 4.75 14.00
C TYR A 240 -40.80 4.99 15.51
N ARG A 241 -41.79 5.67 16.10
CA ARG A 241 -41.83 6.02 17.52
C ARG A 241 -41.56 4.82 18.45
N ASP A 242 -42.09 3.66 18.09
CA ASP A 242 -42.01 2.43 18.88
C ASP A 242 -40.89 1.49 18.41
N ASP A 243 -40.06 1.93 17.44
CA ASP A 243 -38.94 1.17 16.94
C ASP A 243 -37.73 1.31 17.87
N GLN A 244 -37.17 0.19 18.30
CA GLN A 244 -36.02 0.16 19.21
C GLN A 244 -34.76 0.82 18.63
N ASP A 245 -34.65 0.87 17.29
CA ASP A 245 -33.48 1.39 16.59
C ASP A 245 -33.62 2.91 16.30
N LEU A 246 -34.70 3.56 16.75
CA LEU A 246 -34.93 4.99 16.52
C LEU A 246 -33.86 5.88 17.17
N GLU A 247 -33.62 5.71 18.48
CA GLU A 247 -32.61 6.50 19.19
C GLU A 247 -31.21 6.29 18.61
N PRO A 248 -30.73 5.04 18.44
CA PRO A 248 -29.43 4.81 17.80
C PRO A 248 -29.31 5.44 16.41
N THR A 249 -30.37 5.40 15.59
CA THR A 249 -30.35 6.00 14.24
C THR A 249 -30.13 7.51 14.30
N VAL A 250 -30.90 8.23 15.13
CA VAL A 250 -30.80 9.70 15.21
C VAL A 250 -29.47 10.12 15.85
N SER A 251 -29.02 9.40 16.86
CA SER A 251 -27.78 9.69 17.58
C SER A 251 -26.55 9.41 16.71
N ALA A 252 -26.55 8.34 15.92
CA ALA A 252 -25.47 8.05 14.98
C ALA A 252 -25.33 9.15 13.92
N VAL A 253 -26.44 9.56 13.26
CA VAL A 253 -26.37 10.62 12.25
C VAL A 253 -26.01 11.98 12.84
N MET A 254 -26.34 12.25 14.10
CA MET A 254 -25.85 13.43 14.81
C MET A 254 -24.34 13.38 15.03
N VAL A 255 -23.80 12.25 15.50
CA VAL A 255 -22.35 12.08 15.70
C VAL A 255 -21.60 12.25 14.38
N GLU A 256 -22.08 11.60 13.31
CA GLU A 256 -21.50 11.66 11.96
C GLU A 256 -21.53 13.06 11.35
N SER A 257 -22.65 13.78 11.50
CA SER A 257 -22.78 15.14 10.98
C SER A 257 -22.09 16.21 11.84
N GLY A 258 -21.86 15.93 13.13
CA GLY A 258 -21.36 16.91 14.09
C GLY A 258 -22.33 18.07 14.32
N ASP A 259 -23.64 17.81 14.24
CA ASP A 259 -24.70 18.80 14.48
C ASP A 259 -25.63 18.38 15.64
N PRO A 260 -25.32 18.80 16.88
CA PRO A 260 -26.10 18.48 18.07
C PRO A 260 -27.59 18.79 17.99
N ASP A 261 -27.97 19.80 17.21
CA ASP A 261 -29.36 20.24 17.11
C ASP A 261 -30.27 19.19 16.43
N LEU A 262 -29.69 18.16 15.79
CA LEU A 262 -30.47 17.04 15.24
C LEU A 262 -31.12 16.19 16.34
N LEU A 263 -30.58 16.19 17.56
CA LEU A 263 -31.15 15.47 18.70
C LEU A 263 -32.50 16.05 19.15
N ASP A 264 -32.75 17.34 18.90
CA ASP A 264 -33.98 18.01 19.32
C ASP A 264 -35.26 17.40 18.69
N CYS A 265 -35.09 16.56 17.66
CA CYS A 265 -36.19 15.84 17.01
C CYS A 265 -36.63 14.60 17.82
N LEU A 266 -35.79 14.09 18.73
CA LEU A 266 -36.11 12.91 19.53
C LEU A 266 -37.21 13.20 20.56
N PRO A 267 -38.08 12.21 20.85
CA PRO A 267 -38.92 12.23 22.05
C PRO A 267 -38.10 12.45 23.33
N GLU A 268 -38.67 13.12 24.34
CA GLU A 268 -37.95 13.52 25.57
C GLU A 268 -37.26 12.34 26.30
N ASP A 269 -37.91 11.19 26.33
CA ASP A 269 -37.39 9.96 26.94
C ASP A 269 -36.18 9.41 26.18
N LEU A 270 -36.24 9.36 24.85
CA LEU A 270 -35.13 8.92 24.00
C LEU A 270 -34.00 9.95 23.93
N LEU A 271 -34.32 11.25 24.01
CA LEU A 271 -33.35 12.33 24.08
C LEU A 271 -32.46 12.19 25.33
N ALA A 272 -33.06 11.91 26.49
CA ALA A 272 -32.31 11.68 27.72
C ALA A 272 -31.37 10.47 27.61
N VAL A 273 -31.82 9.38 26.97
CA VAL A 273 -30.98 8.20 26.68
C VAL A 273 -29.80 8.60 25.80
N SER A 274 -30.06 9.30 24.69
CA SER A 274 -29.01 9.73 23.77
C SER A 274 -28.00 10.66 24.44
N GLN A 275 -28.44 11.61 25.26
CA GLN A 275 -27.55 12.55 25.93
C GLN A 275 -26.70 11.90 27.03
N ALA A 276 -27.10 10.73 27.53
CA ALA A 276 -26.29 9.96 28.47
C ALA A 276 -25.14 9.20 27.78
N ARG A 277 -25.22 8.97 26.46
CA ARG A 277 -24.21 8.21 25.72
C ARG A 277 -22.87 8.95 25.66
N PRO A 278 -21.74 8.27 25.97
CA PRO A 278 -20.41 8.88 25.93
C PRO A 278 -20.07 9.54 24.59
N ASP A 279 -20.31 8.86 23.47
CA ASP A 279 -19.94 9.34 22.12
C ASP A 279 -20.75 10.57 21.72
N VAL A 280 -22.03 10.60 22.11
CA VAL A 280 -22.90 11.75 21.88
C VAL A 280 -22.39 12.95 22.68
N ARG A 281 -22.08 12.75 23.97
CA ARG A 281 -21.49 13.79 24.82
C ARG A 281 -20.16 14.28 24.27
N LEU A 282 -19.32 13.38 23.74
CA LEU A 282 -18.05 13.73 23.12
C LEU A 282 -18.25 14.55 21.86
N ALA A 283 -19.13 14.12 20.95
CA ALA A 283 -19.44 14.84 19.71
C ALA A 283 -19.97 16.25 19.99
N VAL A 284 -20.83 16.40 21.00
CA VAL A 284 -21.34 17.70 21.48
C VAL A 284 -20.22 18.55 22.08
N ALA A 285 -19.36 17.99 22.93
CA ALA A 285 -18.24 18.71 23.53
C ALA A 285 -17.23 19.19 22.48
N LEU A 286 -16.89 18.34 21.50
CA LEU A 286 -16.06 18.69 20.34
C LEU A 286 -16.68 19.83 19.53
N LYS A 287 -17.99 19.80 19.28
CA LYS A 287 -18.70 20.86 18.55
C LYS A 287 -18.68 22.19 19.31
N ARG A 288 -18.83 22.14 20.63
CA ARG A 288 -18.80 23.31 21.52
C ARG A 288 -17.38 23.79 21.85
N GLN A 289 -16.35 23.05 21.42
CA GLN A 289 -14.95 23.27 21.76
C GLN A 289 -14.71 23.28 23.28
N ASP A 290 -15.47 22.47 24.03
CA ASP A 290 -15.33 22.31 25.48
C ASP A 290 -14.20 21.33 25.79
N GLN A 291 -12.98 21.85 25.81
CA GLN A 291 -11.76 21.05 25.98
C GLN A 291 -11.70 20.27 27.29
N GLN A 292 -12.27 20.80 28.37
CA GLN A 292 -12.27 20.13 29.66
C GLN A 292 -13.13 18.86 29.60
N VAL A 293 -14.30 18.94 28.97
CA VAL A 293 -15.21 17.80 28.82
C VAL A 293 -14.66 16.79 27.80
N VAL A 294 -14.09 17.27 26.68
CA VAL A 294 -13.44 16.39 25.68
C VAL A 294 -12.35 15.55 26.36
N TYR A 295 -11.44 16.19 27.10
CA TYR A 295 -10.34 15.50 27.76
C TYR A 295 -10.83 14.48 28.80
N ALA A 296 -11.79 14.87 29.65
CA ALA A 296 -12.35 13.98 30.67
C ALA A 296 -13.07 12.76 30.09
N LEU A 297 -13.75 12.91 28.94
CA LEU A 297 -14.37 11.78 28.24
C LEU A 297 -13.32 10.89 27.59
N ALA A 298 -12.35 11.49 26.89
CA ALA A 298 -11.28 10.79 26.18
C ALA A 298 -10.43 9.91 27.11
N GLU A 299 -10.17 10.34 28.36
CA GLU A 299 -9.44 9.53 29.36
C GLU A 299 -10.12 8.19 29.70
N THR A 300 -11.44 8.10 29.52
CA THR A 300 -12.22 6.90 29.87
C THR A 300 -12.63 6.06 28.66
N MET A 301 -12.39 6.58 27.46
CA MET A 301 -12.76 5.92 26.21
C MET A 301 -11.58 5.13 25.63
N PRO A 302 -11.83 3.92 25.10
CA PRO A 302 -10.82 3.21 24.33
C PRO A 302 -10.58 3.91 22.99
N ALA A 303 -9.35 3.80 22.47
CA ALA A 303 -8.91 4.54 21.29
C ALA A 303 -9.53 4.05 19.96
N ASP A 304 -10.06 2.83 19.95
CA ASP A 304 -10.86 2.20 18.88
C ASP A 304 -12.38 2.39 19.06
N GLY A 305 -12.76 3.24 20.02
CA GLY A 305 -14.14 3.51 20.36
C GLY A 305 -14.78 2.45 21.25
N PRO A 306 -15.78 2.83 22.07
CA PRO A 306 -16.42 1.89 22.98
C PRO A 306 -17.20 0.82 22.22
N SER A 307 -17.21 -0.42 22.74
CA SER A 307 -17.90 -1.55 22.09
C SER A 307 -19.41 -1.35 21.91
N ASP A 308 -20.01 -0.53 22.77
CA ASP A 308 -21.42 -0.14 22.76
C ASP A 308 -21.65 1.24 22.10
N SER A 309 -20.67 1.71 21.31
CA SER A 309 -20.78 2.97 20.60
C SER A 309 -22.05 3.03 19.75
N VAL A 310 -22.70 4.19 19.72
CA VAL A 310 -23.90 4.41 18.91
C VAL A 310 -23.63 4.24 17.41
N LEU A 311 -22.37 4.41 16.99
CA LEU A 311 -21.94 4.15 15.62
C LEU A 311 -21.98 2.66 15.26
N TYR A 312 -21.87 1.75 16.23
CA TYR A 312 -21.90 0.31 16.04
C TYR A 312 -23.28 -0.32 16.23
N LEU A 313 -24.26 0.45 16.72
CA LEU A 313 -25.61 -0.03 16.94
C LEU A 313 -26.42 -0.14 15.64
N PRO A 314 -27.42 -1.04 15.58
CA PRO A 314 -28.34 -1.14 14.45
C PRO A 314 -29.04 0.19 14.17
N ARG A 315 -29.34 0.43 12.89
CA ARG A 315 -30.13 1.57 12.42
C ARG A 315 -31.45 1.05 11.85
N ILE A 316 -32.47 1.91 11.83
CA ILE A 316 -33.78 1.59 11.27
C ILE A 316 -33.61 1.07 9.83
N ALA A 317 -34.13 -0.14 9.60
CA ALA A 317 -34.17 -0.75 8.28
C ALA A 317 -35.48 -0.36 7.56
N GLU A 318 -35.45 0.74 6.80
CA GLU A 318 -36.63 1.19 6.07
C GLU A 318 -37.09 0.16 5.02
N PRO A 319 -38.41 -0.01 4.77
CA PRO A 319 -38.96 -1.14 4.03
C PRO A 319 -38.31 -1.45 2.68
N PHE A 320 -37.94 -0.43 1.90
CA PHE A 320 -37.28 -0.62 0.62
C PHE A 320 -35.86 -1.19 0.76
N PHE A 321 -35.06 -0.62 1.65
CA PHE A 321 -33.69 -1.09 1.94
C PHE A 321 -33.68 -2.43 2.67
N ASN A 322 -34.67 -2.66 3.54
CA ASN A 322 -34.90 -3.96 4.14
C ASN A 322 -35.24 -5.02 3.09
N PHE A 323 -36.07 -4.71 2.08
CA PHE A 323 -36.36 -5.62 0.96
C PHE A 323 -35.11 -5.95 0.14
N LEU A 324 -34.26 -4.96 -0.15
CA LEU A 324 -32.98 -5.21 -0.84
C LEU A 324 -31.96 -5.93 0.04
N LEU A 325 -32.28 -6.16 1.32
CA LEU A 325 -31.41 -6.76 2.32
C LEU A 325 -30.04 -6.07 2.34
N SER A 326 -30.14 -4.76 2.11
CA SER A 326 -29.09 -3.77 2.13
C SER A 326 -28.73 -3.41 3.58
N GLY A 327 -29.12 -4.25 4.56
CA GLY A 327 -28.72 -4.15 5.97
C GLY A 327 -27.22 -4.31 6.20
N ARG A 328 -26.42 -4.33 5.13
CA ARG A 328 -24.98 -4.01 5.10
C ARG A 328 -24.71 -2.67 4.39
N THR A 329 -25.54 -1.69 4.65
CA THR A 329 -25.20 -0.33 5.09
C THR A 329 -24.13 0.54 4.39
N SER A 330 -23.52 0.17 3.27
CA SER A 330 -22.70 1.08 2.44
C SER A 330 -23.45 1.61 1.20
N HIS A 331 -24.78 1.61 1.26
CA HIS A 331 -25.64 1.89 0.11
C HIS A 331 -25.97 3.39 -0.01
N ILE A 332 -25.94 3.93 -1.24
CA ILE A 332 -26.28 5.33 -1.55
C ILE A 332 -27.66 5.68 -0.99
N GLY A 333 -27.70 6.62 -0.03
CA GLY A 333 -28.93 7.14 0.56
C GLY A 333 -29.54 6.27 1.65
N GLY A 334 -28.87 5.22 2.13
CA GLY A 334 -29.26 4.57 3.38
C GLY A 334 -28.93 5.42 4.61
N TRP A 335 -29.38 5.00 5.80
CA TRP A 335 -28.98 5.65 7.06
C TRP A 335 -27.48 5.55 7.38
N GLY A 336 -26.68 4.88 6.53
CA GLY A 336 -25.24 4.63 6.73
C GLY A 336 -24.95 3.30 7.42
N SER A 337 -23.68 2.88 7.37
CA SER A 337 -23.15 1.72 8.12
C SER A 337 -22.62 2.11 9.45
N SER A 338 -22.22 1.10 10.22
CA SER A 338 -21.19 1.29 11.22
C SER A 338 -19.98 1.93 10.53
N ALA A 339 -19.94 3.26 10.53
CA ALA A 339 -18.75 4.01 10.23
C ALA A 339 -17.77 3.71 11.37
N PRO A 340 -16.52 3.33 11.08
CA PRO A 340 -15.53 3.12 12.13
C PRO A 340 -15.49 4.34 13.03
N TRP A 341 -15.50 4.14 14.33
CA TRP A 341 -15.51 5.23 15.30
C TRP A 341 -14.32 6.18 15.06
N GLU A 342 -13.17 5.61 14.69
CA GLU A 342 -11.93 6.30 14.35
C GLU A 342 -12.09 7.22 13.14
N ALA A 343 -12.87 6.80 12.14
CA ALA A 343 -13.11 7.58 10.94
C ALA A 343 -14.03 8.79 11.21
N VAL A 344 -14.97 8.66 12.16
CA VAL A 344 -15.96 9.71 12.46
C VAL A 344 -15.47 10.71 13.49
N LEU A 345 -14.83 10.22 14.56
CA LEU A 345 -14.44 11.02 15.71
C LEU A 345 -12.92 11.14 15.88
N GLY A 346 -12.13 10.22 15.34
CA GLY A 346 -10.68 10.16 15.56
C GLY A 346 -9.95 11.44 15.18
N GLU A 347 -10.10 11.92 13.94
CA GLU A 347 -9.47 13.17 13.48
C GLU A 347 -9.85 14.36 14.36
N ARG A 348 -11.14 14.53 14.64
CA ARG A 348 -11.66 15.64 15.46
C ARG A 348 -11.12 15.60 16.88
N LEU A 349 -10.98 14.39 17.42
CA LEU A 349 -10.46 14.16 18.76
C LEU A 349 -8.96 14.45 18.82
N VAL A 350 -8.16 13.90 17.89
CA VAL A 350 -6.71 14.14 17.82
C VAL A 350 -6.40 15.63 17.70
N LYS A 351 -7.16 16.37 16.89
CA LYS A 351 -7.07 17.85 16.76
C LYS A 351 -7.39 18.59 18.04
N ALA A 352 -8.40 18.14 18.78
CA ALA A 352 -8.82 18.80 20.01
C ALA A 352 -7.85 18.53 21.16
N MET A 353 -7.18 17.39 21.16
CA MET A 353 -6.35 16.93 22.28
C MET A 353 -4.98 17.63 22.37
N PRO A 354 -4.51 17.95 23.58
CA PRO A 354 -3.14 18.45 23.78
C PRO A 354 -2.10 17.36 23.49
N VAL A 355 -0.86 17.79 23.26
CA VAL A 355 0.31 16.90 23.10
C VAL A 355 0.45 16.01 24.32
N GLY A 356 0.56 14.70 24.11
CA GLY A 356 0.79 13.74 25.19
C GLY A 356 0.37 12.32 24.84
N ALA A 357 0.59 11.40 25.79
CA ALA A 357 0.35 9.97 25.62
C ALA A 357 -1.10 9.64 25.20
N LEU A 358 -2.08 10.37 25.74
CA LEU A 358 -3.48 10.14 25.40
C LEU A 358 -3.76 10.48 23.93
N ARG A 359 -3.28 11.62 23.41
CA ARG A 359 -3.38 11.95 21.99
C ARG A 359 -2.69 10.90 21.12
N ASN A 360 -1.50 10.47 21.51
CA ASN A 360 -0.74 9.45 20.77
C ASN A 360 -1.48 8.11 20.70
N SER A 361 -2.19 7.71 21.76
CA SER A 361 -3.01 6.50 21.75
C SER A 361 -4.16 6.54 20.73
N PHE A 362 -4.83 7.69 20.59
CA PHE A 362 -5.87 7.89 19.58
C PHE A 362 -5.26 7.98 18.17
N LEU A 363 -4.18 8.75 18.01
CA LEU A 363 -3.47 8.88 16.74
C LEU A 363 -3.02 7.53 16.20
N GLN A 364 -2.49 6.65 17.05
CA GLN A 364 -2.08 5.30 16.67
C GLN A 364 -3.23 4.48 16.07
N LYS A 365 -4.47 4.67 16.55
CA LYS A 365 -5.66 3.95 16.06
C LYS A 365 -6.33 4.60 14.87
N CYS A 366 -6.32 5.93 14.78
CA CYS A 366 -7.07 6.64 13.74
C CYS A 366 -6.25 7.13 12.56
N ARG A 367 -4.91 7.00 12.58
CA ARG A 367 -4.01 7.47 11.51
C ARG A 367 -4.38 6.99 10.10
N ASP A 368 -4.94 5.79 9.96
CA ASP A 368 -5.41 5.21 8.70
C ASP A 368 -6.53 6.04 8.04
N PHE A 369 -7.24 6.83 8.84
CA PHE A 369 -8.38 7.66 8.42
C PHE A 369 -8.02 9.15 8.32
N LEU A 370 -6.79 9.54 8.68
CA LEU A 370 -6.36 10.93 8.62
C LEU A 370 -5.94 11.32 7.20
N SER A 371 -6.23 12.56 6.83
CA SER A 371 -5.72 13.11 5.58
C SER A 371 -4.20 13.28 5.63
N GLN A 372 -3.55 13.38 4.47
CA GLN A 372 -2.12 13.63 4.40
C GLN A 372 -1.72 14.95 5.10
N GLU A 373 -2.55 15.99 4.98
CA GLU A 373 -2.33 17.28 5.65
C GLU A 373 -2.30 17.12 7.19
N GLU A 374 -3.22 16.32 7.73
CA GLU A 374 -3.29 16.06 9.17
C GLU A 374 -2.11 15.23 9.66
N LEU A 375 -1.73 14.20 8.91
CA LEU A 375 -0.57 13.38 9.27
C LEU A 375 0.72 14.21 9.25
N THR A 376 0.89 15.13 8.30
CA THR A 376 1.99 16.09 8.29
C THR A 376 1.97 16.97 9.54
N ALA A 377 0.80 17.49 9.94
CA ALA A 377 0.66 18.31 11.15
C ALA A 377 1.03 17.55 12.45
N HIS A 378 0.94 16.21 12.42
CA HIS A 378 1.26 15.30 13.52
C HIS A 378 2.59 14.55 13.36
N SER A 379 3.49 15.00 12.47
CA SER A 379 4.77 14.30 12.17
C SER A 379 5.62 14.02 13.42
N GLN A 380 5.68 14.96 14.38
CA GLN A 380 6.42 14.74 15.62
C GLN A 380 5.80 13.63 16.48
N ASP A 381 4.47 13.58 16.57
CA ASP A 381 3.77 12.55 17.36
C ASP A 381 3.94 11.16 16.74
N LEU A 382 3.94 11.08 15.40
CA LEU A 382 4.20 9.85 14.66
C LEU A 382 5.64 9.35 14.91
N CYS A 383 6.62 10.26 14.93
CA CYS A 383 7.99 9.93 15.31
C CYS A 383 8.06 9.43 16.75
N ASP A 384 7.42 10.12 17.70
CA ASP A 384 7.41 9.72 19.12
C ASP A 384 6.76 8.33 19.32
N LEU A 385 5.68 8.04 18.58
CA LEU A 385 5.03 6.71 18.57
C LEU A 385 5.99 5.62 18.09
N PHE A 386 6.63 5.83 16.94
CA PHE A 386 7.61 4.91 16.40
C PHE A 386 8.79 4.71 17.36
N GLU A 387 9.33 5.78 17.93
CA GLU A 387 10.48 5.72 18.84
C GLU A 387 10.17 4.95 20.13
N ALA A 388 8.91 4.95 20.57
CA ALA A 388 8.47 4.19 21.74
C ALA A 388 8.30 2.68 21.45
N SER A 389 7.87 2.30 20.23
CA SER A 389 7.52 0.91 19.91
C SER A 389 8.58 0.17 19.08
N LEU A 390 9.26 0.86 18.18
CA LEU A 390 10.12 0.32 17.12
C LEU A 390 9.44 -0.83 16.35
N SER A 391 8.15 -0.63 16.02
CA SER A 391 7.31 -1.59 15.28
C SER A 391 7.17 -1.22 13.81
N ASP A 392 6.94 -2.24 12.97
CA ASP A 392 6.72 -2.07 11.53
C ASP A 392 5.47 -1.21 11.26
N ASP A 393 4.40 -1.46 12.02
CA ASP A 393 3.15 -0.72 11.91
C ASP A 393 3.34 0.77 12.12
N ASP A 394 4.21 1.19 13.05
CA ASP A 394 4.50 2.61 13.28
C ASP A 394 5.54 3.16 12.30
N PHE A 395 6.48 2.31 11.83
CA PHE A 395 7.49 2.71 10.85
C PHE A 395 6.86 3.17 9.52
N TYR A 396 5.84 2.46 9.05
CA TYR A 396 5.09 2.82 7.84
C TYR A 396 4.58 4.26 7.87
N TRP A 397 4.21 4.78 9.04
CA TRP A 397 3.68 6.15 9.16
C TRP A 397 4.74 7.23 9.23
N ILE A 398 6.00 6.89 9.54
CA ILE A 398 7.11 7.83 9.51
C ILE A 398 7.88 7.81 8.19
N GLU A 399 7.48 6.97 7.23
CA GLU A 399 8.05 6.90 5.87
C GLU A 399 7.61 8.10 5.02
N ARG A 400 7.98 9.30 5.49
CA ARG A 400 7.51 10.59 4.98
C ARG A 400 8.63 11.60 5.15
N ALA A 401 8.78 12.50 4.18
CA ALA A 401 9.84 13.52 4.22
C ALA A 401 9.83 14.33 5.53
N ASP A 402 8.64 14.74 5.99
CA ASP A 402 8.49 15.52 7.23
C ASP A 402 8.99 14.76 8.47
N CYS A 403 8.70 13.46 8.56
CA CYS A 403 9.11 12.61 9.66
C CYS A 403 10.61 12.25 9.59
N HIS A 404 11.16 12.05 8.40
CA HIS A 404 12.58 11.75 8.18
C HIS A 404 13.54 12.86 8.66
N HIS A 405 13.06 14.09 8.83
CA HIS A 405 13.83 15.17 9.44
C HIS A 405 13.75 15.20 10.97
N LEU A 406 12.68 14.63 11.54
CA LEU A 406 12.37 14.71 12.97
C LEU A 406 12.82 13.45 13.73
N VAL A 407 12.57 12.26 13.17
CA VAL A 407 12.81 10.97 13.84
C VAL A 407 14.23 10.85 14.39
N ASN A 408 14.37 10.31 15.59
CA ASN A 408 15.64 10.08 16.24
C ASN A 408 16.51 9.10 15.43
N VAL A 409 17.72 9.54 15.07
CA VAL A 409 18.67 8.76 14.26
C VAL A 409 19.08 7.43 14.92
N HIS A 410 19.11 7.35 16.25
CA HIS A 410 19.44 6.12 16.98
C HIS A 410 18.27 5.15 16.97
N SER A 411 17.05 5.63 17.18
CA SER A 411 15.84 4.78 17.10
C SER A 411 15.67 4.21 15.70
N PHE A 412 15.84 5.04 14.68
CA PHE A 412 15.81 4.62 13.27
C PHE A 412 16.89 3.58 12.96
N ALA A 413 18.14 3.82 13.37
CA ALA A 413 19.25 2.87 13.18
C ALA A 413 19.01 1.54 13.90
N LYS A 414 18.56 1.57 15.15
CA LYS A 414 18.24 0.36 15.94
C LYS A 414 17.14 -0.46 15.30
N TYR A 415 16.08 0.20 14.81
CA TYR A 415 15.00 -0.48 14.10
C TYR A 415 15.51 -1.18 12.83
N LEU A 416 16.30 -0.49 11.99
CA LEU A 416 16.84 -1.10 10.77
C LEU A 416 17.75 -2.30 11.08
N VAL A 417 18.64 -2.18 12.08
CA VAL A 417 19.52 -3.28 12.52
C VAL A 417 18.70 -4.45 13.05
N LYS A 418 17.65 -4.18 13.84
CA LYS A 418 16.72 -5.20 14.31
C LYS A 418 16.07 -5.93 13.12
N ARG A 419 15.47 -5.20 12.18
CA ARG A 419 14.79 -5.79 11.02
C ARG A 419 15.72 -6.60 10.11
N ALA A 420 16.94 -6.11 9.89
CA ALA A 420 17.94 -6.85 9.11
C ALA A 420 18.46 -8.11 9.84
N SER A 421 18.48 -8.11 11.18
CA SER A 421 18.86 -9.29 11.95
C SER A 421 17.78 -10.38 12.00
N GLU A 422 16.52 -10.02 11.71
CA GLU A 422 15.40 -10.95 11.51
C GLU A 422 15.39 -11.61 10.11
N GLU A 423 16.44 -11.38 9.28
CA GLU A 423 16.59 -11.92 7.91
C GLU A 423 15.41 -11.60 6.97
N SER A 424 14.82 -10.39 7.06
CA SER A 424 13.79 -9.96 6.12
C SER A 424 14.36 -9.77 4.71
N ASP A 425 13.83 -10.52 3.74
CA ASP A 425 14.18 -10.40 2.31
C ASP A 425 13.78 -9.03 1.70
N TYR A 426 12.90 -8.29 2.37
CA TYR A 426 12.36 -7.02 1.89
C TYR A 426 12.75 -5.85 2.80
N PRO A 427 13.12 -4.69 2.21
CA PRO A 427 13.35 -3.47 2.98
C PRO A 427 12.05 -3.04 3.67
N PRO A 428 12.11 -2.46 4.88
CA PRO A 428 10.92 -1.95 5.56
C PRO A 428 10.39 -0.63 4.99
N PHE A 429 10.98 -0.14 3.89
CA PHE A 429 10.65 1.12 3.20
C PHE A 429 10.51 0.86 1.69
N ASP A 430 9.64 1.62 1.05
CA ASP A 430 9.43 1.68 -0.39
C ASP A 430 10.29 2.80 -1.02
N SER A 431 11.35 2.38 -1.70
CA SER A 431 12.28 3.29 -2.38
C SER A 431 11.65 4.08 -3.55
N GLU A 432 10.47 3.68 -4.05
CA GLU A 432 9.79 4.39 -5.14
C GLU A 432 8.95 5.57 -4.62
N GLU A 433 8.43 5.49 -3.40
CA GLU A 433 7.51 6.49 -2.83
C GLU A 433 8.21 7.54 -1.95
N CYS A 434 9.33 7.19 -1.29
CA CYS A 434 10.01 8.11 -0.36
C CYS A 434 11.54 8.08 -0.44
N VAL A 435 12.17 9.26 -0.58
CA VAL A 435 13.64 9.40 -0.54
C VAL A 435 14.10 9.55 0.90
N VAL A 436 14.75 8.50 1.42
CA VAL A 436 15.39 8.53 2.75
C VAL A 436 16.69 9.35 2.69
N PRO A 437 16.88 10.36 3.57
CA PRO A 437 18.12 11.13 3.65
C PRO A 437 19.22 10.31 4.34
N TRP A 438 19.82 9.37 3.61
CA TRP A 438 20.80 8.43 4.13
C TRP A 438 22.04 9.09 4.75
N ASP A 439 22.41 10.29 4.31
CA ASP A 439 23.50 11.09 4.89
C ASP A 439 23.28 11.38 6.38
N ARG A 440 22.02 11.52 6.82
CA ARG A 440 21.63 11.71 8.22
C ARG A 440 21.80 10.44 9.05
N PHE A 441 21.44 9.28 8.49
CA PHE A 441 21.28 8.03 9.25
C PHE A 441 22.49 7.10 9.19
N VAL A 442 23.21 7.06 8.06
CA VAL A 442 24.36 6.15 7.85
C VAL A 442 25.44 6.26 8.93
N PRO A 443 25.81 7.45 9.45
CA PRO A 443 26.79 7.54 10.55
C PRO A 443 26.38 6.72 11.78
N THR A 444 25.14 6.88 12.26
CA THR A 444 24.62 6.16 13.43
C THR A 444 24.41 4.67 13.14
N ILE A 445 23.96 4.32 11.93
CA ILE A 445 23.88 2.91 11.50
C ILE A 445 25.26 2.23 11.60
N ARG A 446 26.34 2.91 11.14
CA ARG A 446 27.70 2.37 11.24
C ARG A 446 28.14 2.18 12.69
N GLU A 447 27.80 3.11 13.59
CA GLU A 447 28.10 2.99 15.02
C GLU A 447 27.39 1.78 15.65
N GLU A 448 26.09 1.60 15.37
CA GLU A 448 25.32 0.44 15.83
C GLU A 448 25.93 -0.87 15.30
N LEU A 449 26.30 -0.92 14.01
CA LEU A 449 26.96 -2.10 13.41
C LEU A 449 28.33 -2.43 14.04
N LEU A 450 29.10 -1.43 14.51
CA LEU A 450 30.38 -1.65 15.17
C LEU A 450 30.24 -2.32 16.54
N SER A 451 29.06 -2.22 17.17
CA SER A 451 28.77 -2.86 18.46
C SER A 451 28.46 -4.36 18.35
N LEU A 452 28.22 -4.86 17.12
CA LEU A 452 27.80 -6.23 16.85
C LEU A 452 28.98 -7.19 16.68
N GLU A 453 28.72 -8.48 16.90
CA GLU A 453 29.69 -9.53 16.60
C GLU A 453 30.02 -9.57 15.09
N PRO A 454 31.28 -9.86 14.69
CA PRO A 454 31.70 -9.79 13.29
C PRO A 454 30.85 -10.60 12.31
N LYS A 455 30.35 -11.77 12.74
CA LYS A 455 29.51 -12.63 11.89
C LYS A 455 28.12 -12.01 11.68
N VAL A 456 27.50 -11.50 12.74
CA VAL A 456 26.17 -10.85 12.69
C VAL A 456 26.24 -9.56 11.89
N LYS A 457 27.30 -8.76 12.12
CA LYS A 457 27.59 -7.57 11.35
C LYS A 457 27.65 -7.85 9.85
N ALA A 458 28.42 -8.87 9.44
CA ALA A 458 28.57 -9.22 8.02
C ALA A 458 27.24 -9.64 7.37
N THR A 459 26.39 -10.37 8.10
CA THR A 459 25.04 -10.72 7.63
C THR A 459 24.18 -9.46 7.42
N ILE A 460 24.13 -8.57 8.40
CA ILE A 460 23.32 -7.35 8.31
C ILE A 460 23.84 -6.39 7.23
N GLU A 461 25.17 -6.25 7.09
CA GLU A 461 25.77 -5.47 6.01
C GLU A 461 25.41 -6.02 4.62
N SER A 462 25.23 -7.35 4.48
CA SER A 462 24.73 -7.97 3.25
C SER A 462 23.28 -7.58 3.01
N VAL A 463 22.39 -7.72 4.01
CA VAL A 463 20.97 -7.36 3.89
C VAL A 463 20.80 -5.88 3.55
N PHE A 464 21.55 -5.00 4.22
CA PHE A 464 21.54 -3.57 3.93
C PHE A 464 22.03 -3.24 2.52
N LYS A 465 22.98 -4.01 1.99
CA LYS A 465 23.41 -3.88 0.59
C LYS A 465 22.28 -4.26 -0.36
N ASP A 466 21.57 -5.35 -0.08
CA ASP A 466 20.44 -5.83 -0.89
C ASP A 466 19.26 -4.84 -0.85
N TRP A 467 19.04 -4.20 0.30
CA TRP A 467 18.07 -3.10 0.47
C TRP A 467 18.51 -1.77 -0.15
N GLY A 468 19.73 -1.69 -0.71
CA GLY A 468 20.24 -0.47 -1.34
C GLY A 468 20.65 0.64 -0.36
N ILE A 469 20.86 0.33 0.93
CA ILE A 469 21.32 1.31 1.91
C ILE A 469 22.80 1.64 1.64
N PRO A 470 23.15 2.92 1.40
CA PRO A 470 24.51 3.33 1.03
C PRO A 470 25.43 3.40 2.26
N LEU A 471 25.71 2.24 2.86
CA LEU A 471 26.64 2.11 3.99
C LEU A 471 28.05 2.56 3.63
N ASN A 472 28.42 2.56 2.35
CA ASN A 472 29.71 3.02 1.85
C ASN A 472 29.55 4.34 1.09
N LEU A 473 30.52 5.23 1.25
CA LEU A 473 30.60 6.40 0.37
C LEU A 473 30.85 5.95 -1.08
N PRO A 474 30.32 6.69 -2.07
CA PRO A 474 30.66 6.51 -3.47
C PRO A 474 32.18 6.38 -3.70
N LEU A 475 32.58 5.56 -4.68
CA LEU A 475 33.98 5.21 -4.91
C LEU A 475 34.86 6.45 -5.17
N ASP A 476 34.38 7.40 -5.96
CA ASP A 476 35.06 8.67 -6.26
C ASP A 476 35.40 9.47 -4.99
N ARG A 477 34.47 9.56 -4.04
CA ARG A 477 34.69 10.24 -2.75
C ARG A 477 35.70 9.49 -1.89
N ARG A 478 35.64 8.15 -1.84
CA ARG A 478 36.63 7.35 -1.11
C ARG A 478 38.03 7.47 -1.71
N LEU A 479 38.14 7.50 -3.04
CA LEU A 479 39.40 7.73 -3.76
C LEU A 479 39.97 9.14 -3.52
N ALA A 480 39.10 10.13 -3.29
CA ALA A 480 39.47 11.47 -2.86
C ALA A 480 39.91 11.56 -1.38
N GLY A 481 39.82 10.46 -0.61
CA GLY A 481 40.19 10.41 0.80
C GLY A 481 39.06 10.75 1.77
N GLU A 482 37.82 10.90 1.29
CA GLU A 482 36.66 11.09 2.16
C GLU A 482 36.26 9.79 2.88
N GLY A 483 35.73 9.93 4.10
CA GLY A 483 35.31 8.80 4.94
C GLY A 483 36.40 8.18 5.82
N LEU A 484 37.60 8.77 5.86
CA LEU A 484 38.61 8.44 6.86
C LEU A 484 38.14 8.86 8.28
N PRO A 485 38.54 8.14 9.35
CA PRO A 485 38.19 8.51 10.71
C PRO A 485 38.56 9.96 11.04
N VAL A 486 37.74 10.64 11.85
CA VAL A 486 37.95 12.06 12.23
C VAL A 486 39.35 12.31 12.81
N ALA A 487 39.89 11.33 13.53
CA ALA A 487 41.25 11.36 14.08
C ALA A 487 42.36 11.44 13.01
N VAL A 488 42.06 11.11 11.75
CA VAL A 488 42.99 11.12 10.61
C VAL A 488 42.64 12.22 9.62
N SER A 489 41.34 12.43 9.33
CA SER A 489 40.90 13.42 8.35
C SER A 489 41.18 14.87 8.78
N GLY A 490 41.04 15.20 10.07
CA GLY A 490 41.37 16.52 10.61
C GLY A 490 42.86 16.89 10.41
N PRO A 491 43.81 16.05 10.88
CA PRO A 491 45.23 16.27 10.61
C PRO A 491 45.61 16.32 9.13
N LEU A 492 44.97 15.52 8.28
CA LEU A 492 45.23 15.52 6.84
C LEU A 492 44.84 16.87 6.19
N ALA A 493 43.67 17.42 6.51
CA ALA A 493 43.26 18.74 6.05
C ALA A 493 44.21 19.85 6.54
N GLY A 494 44.77 19.70 7.75
CA GLY A 494 45.81 20.59 8.25
C GLY A 494 47.11 20.54 7.43
N VAL A 495 47.53 19.35 6.99
CA VAL A 495 48.67 19.18 6.09
C VAL A 495 48.39 19.80 4.71
N GLU A 496 47.19 19.61 4.17
CA GLU A 496 46.78 20.21 2.89
C GLU A 496 46.76 21.74 2.93
N GLY A 497 46.26 22.32 4.02
CA GLY A 497 46.33 23.77 4.25
C GLY A 497 47.78 24.27 4.32
N ALA A 498 48.65 23.56 5.05
CA ALA A 498 50.06 23.93 5.19
C ALA A 498 50.84 23.88 3.87
N ILE A 499 50.50 22.96 2.95
CA ILE A 499 51.14 22.88 1.62
C ILE A 499 51.04 24.21 0.85
N SER A 500 49.93 24.95 1.01
CA SER A 500 49.71 26.23 0.32
C SER A 500 50.57 27.38 0.86
N GLU A 501 51.12 27.25 2.06
CA GLU A 501 51.85 28.31 2.78
C GLU A 501 53.36 28.07 2.85
N LEU A 502 53.82 26.83 2.59
CA LEU A 502 55.23 26.45 2.70
C LEU A 502 56.08 26.89 1.50
N SER A 503 57.36 27.16 1.76
CA SER A 503 58.35 27.46 0.72
C SER A 503 58.74 26.22 -0.08
N GLY A 504 59.25 26.39 -1.30
CA GLY A 504 59.67 25.26 -2.16
C GLY A 504 60.74 24.35 -1.53
N SER A 505 61.64 24.90 -0.70
CA SER A 505 62.61 24.10 0.06
C SER A 505 61.95 23.28 1.17
N ASP A 506 60.97 23.85 1.86
CA ASP A 506 60.26 23.15 2.93
C ASP A 506 59.34 22.06 2.37
N LEU A 507 58.76 22.29 1.19
CA LEU A 507 57.98 21.30 0.46
C LEU A 507 58.81 20.06 0.12
N ALA A 508 60.10 20.20 -0.22
CA ALA A 508 60.98 19.05 -0.46
C ALA A 508 61.22 18.20 0.81
N TYR A 509 61.37 18.85 1.98
CA TYR A 509 61.49 18.15 3.26
C TYR A 509 60.17 17.54 3.73
N LEU A 510 59.04 18.22 3.51
CA LEU A 510 57.70 17.68 3.74
C LEU A 510 57.46 16.44 2.86
N GLN A 511 57.83 16.50 1.57
CA GLN A 511 57.74 15.36 0.67
C GLN A 511 58.55 14.16 1.18
N LEU A 512 59.80 14.38 1.64
CA LEU A 512 60.60 13.31 2.24
C LEU A 512 59.95 12.74 3.51
N ALA A 513 59.35 13.58 4.35
CA ALA A 513 58.66 13.14 5.56
C ALA A 513 57.41 12.30 5.24
N LEU A 514 56.58 12.76 4.30
CA LEU A 514 55.41 12.05 3.81
C LEU A 514 55.79 10.71 3.17
N LEU A 515 56.86 10.66 2.36
CA LEU A 515 57.37 9.41 1.79
C LEU A 515 57.74 8.38 2.87
N LYS A 516 58.36 8.81 3.98
CA LYS A 516 58.67 7.93 5.12
C LYS A 516 57.41 7.44 5.82
N VAL A 517 56.40 8.29 5.98
CA VAL A 517 55.11 7.91 6.57
C VAL A 517 54.38 6.91 5.66
N THR A 518 54.31 7.17 4.36
CA THR A 518 53.72 6.27 3.38
C THR A 518 54.38 4.90 3.38
N ALA A 519 55.71 4.84 3.49
CA ALA A 519 56.42 3.56 3.62
C ALA A 519 56.01 2.78 4.88
N LYS A 520 55.90 3.46 6.03
CA LYS A 520 55.42 2.83 7.28
C LYS A 520 53.97 2.35 7.18
N VAL A 521 53.12 3.09 6.47
CA VAL A 521 51.74 2.67 6.21
C VAL A 521 51.74 1.40 5.35
N ALA A 522 52.51 1.39 4.26
CA ALA A 522 52.62 0.23 3.37
C ALA A 522 53.11 -1.04 4.09
N GLU A 523 54.06 -0.92 5.02
CA GLU A 523 54.54 -2.03 5.86
C GLU A 523 53.48 -2.61 6.81
N ARG A 524 52.46 -1.81 7.16
CA ARG A 524 51.39 -2.20 8.10
C ARG A 524 50.16 -2.78 7.40
N ILE A 525 50.02 -2.57 6.10
CA ILE A 525 48.90 -3.13 5.32
C ILE A 525 49.20 -4.61 5.07
N SER A 526 48.32 -5.49 5.56
CA SER A 526 48.43 -6.92 5.25
C SER A 526 48.09 -7.18 3.78
N PRO A 527 48.67 -8.20 3.14
CA PRO A 527 48.31 -8.56 1.76
C PRO A 527 46.81 -8.84 1.59
N ALA A 528 46.18 -9.48 2.58
CA ALA A 528 44.74 -9.75 2.59
C ALA A 528 43.90 -8.46 2.57
N ALA A 529 44.24 -7.48 3.42
CA ALA A 529 43.55 -6.19 3.45
C ALA A 529 43.75 -5.41 2.14
N ALA A 530 44.96 -5.44 1.57
CA ALA A 530 45.23 -4.83 0.27
C ALA A 530 44.40 -5.46 -0.86
N HIS A 531 44.24 -6.79 -0.86
CA HIS A 531 43.44 -7.53 -1.83
C HIS A 531 41.95 -7.23 -1.70
N GLU A 532 41.44 -7.27 -0.47
CA GLU A 532 40.04 -6.98 -0.17
C GLU A 532 39.65 -5.58 -0.63
N VAL A 533 40.48 -4.57 -0.31
CA VAL A 533 40.25 -3.18 -0.73
C VAL A 533 40.29 -3.04 -2.25
N ALA A 534 41.24 -3.68 -2.92
CA ALA A 534 41.36 -3.62 -4.38
C ALA A 534 40.16 -4.27 -5.09
N VAL A 535 39.76 -5.47 -4.65
CA VAL A 535 38.60 -6.19 -5.21
C VAL A 535 37.31 -5.40 -4.97
N ARG A 536 37.12 -4.88 -3.74
CA ARG A 536 35.95 -4.06 -3.41
C ARG A 536 35.88 -2.80 -4.26
N ALA A 537 36.96 -2.01 -4.30
CA ALA A 537 37.02 -0.79 -5.10
C ALA A 537 36.79 -1.05 -6.59
N TYR A 538 37.28 -2.17 -7.11
CA TYR A 538 37.05 -2.55 -8.50
C TYR A 538 35.59 -2.96 -8.74
N ASN A 539 34.96 -3.74 -7.85
CA ASN A 539 33.53 -4.06 -7.94
C ASN A 539 32.64 -2.81 -7.86
N ASP A 540 32.99 -1.84 -7.02
CA ASP A 540 32.28 -0.56 -6.93
C ASP A 540 32.40 0.25 -8.23
N PHE A 541 33.52 0.12 -8.94
CA PHE A 541 33.73 0.71 -10.28
C PHE A 541 32.91 -0.01 -11.36
N LEU A 542 32.68 -1.32 -11.23
CA LEU A 542 31.92 -2.13 -12.19
C LEU A 542 30.39 -2.04 -12.02
N HIS A 543 29.90 -1.51 -10.89
CA HIS A 543 28.50 -1.58 -10.50
C HIS A 543 27.56 -1.10 -11.64
N PRO A 544 26.49 -1.85 -11.97
CA PRO A 544 25.88 -2.97 -11.24
C PRO A 544 26.48 -4.35 -11.51
N ARG A 545 27.56 -4.45 -12.29
CA ARG A 545 28.24 -5.73 -12.56
C ARG A 545 29.22 -6.05 -11.43
N TYR A 546 29.62 -7.33 -11.33
CA TYR A 546 30.58 -7.81 -10.34
C TYR A 546 31.63 -8.72 -10.99
N LEU A 547 32.81 -8.75 -10.40
CA LEU A 547 33.88 -9.66 -10.79
C LEU A 547 33.46 -11.13 -10.62
N THR A 548 33.88 -11.96 -11.56
CA THR A 548 33.92 -13.42 -11.39
C THR A 548 35.13 -13.81 -10.56
N GLU A 549 35.21 -15.06 -10.08
CA GLU A 549 36.39 -15.58 -9.35
C GLU A 549 37.71 -15.34 -10.11
N LEU A 550 37.72 -15.60 -11.43
CA LEU A 550 38.87 -15.33 -12.30
C LEU A 550 39.20 -13.82 -12.36
N GLY A 551 38.18 -12.96 -12.35
CA GLY A 551 38.35 -11.52 -12.30
C GLY A 551 38.97 -11.05 -10.98
N GLU A 552 38.51 -11.60 -9.85
CA GLU A 552 39.09 -11.32 -8.54
C GLU A 552 40.56 -11.75 -8.46
N GLU A 553 40.90 -12.94 -8.96
CA GLU A 553 42.29 -13.40 -9.02
C GLU A 553 43.20 -12.42 -9.79
N ARG A 554 42.73 -11.91 -10.94
CA ARG A 554 43.48 -10.93 -11.72
C ARG A 554 43.61 -9.59 -11.00
N VAL A 555 42.56 -9.10 -10.35
CA VAL A 555 42.63 -7.88 -9.53
C VAL A 555 43.60 -8.05 -8.36
N ARG A 556 43.59 -9.20 -7.67
CA ARG A 556 44.56 -9.53 -6.62
C ARG A 556 45.99 -9.57 -7.16
N ALA A 557 46.20 -10.11 -8.37
CA ALA A 557 47.50 -10.14 -9.02
C ALA A 557 48.02 -8.72 -9.33
N LEU A 558 47.15 -7.83 -9.84
CA LEU A 558 47.48 -6.42 -10.07
C LEU A 558 47.79 -5.70 -8.74
N ALA A 559 46.96 -5.89 -7.70
CA ALA A 559 47.19 -5.31 -6.39
C ALA A 559 48.50 -5.79 -5.75
N ASN A 560 48.86 -7.07 -5.91
CA ASN A 560 50.16 -7.62 -5.49
C ASN A 560 51.32 -6.98 -6.25
N ARG A 561 51.15 -6.79 -7.57
CA ARG A 561 52.19 -6.31 -8.45
C ARG A 561 52.51 -4.83 -8.23
N TYR A 562 51.47 -3.99 -8.16
CA TYR A 562 51.60 -2.54 -8.09
C TYR A 562 51.49 -1.99 -6.66
N GLY A 563 50.90 -2.76 -5.74
CA GLY A 563 50.47 -2.31 -4.41
C GLY A 563 49.09 -1.66 -4.45
N ALA A 564 48.29 -1.85 -3.39
CA ALA A 564 46.90 -1.36 -3.32
C ALA A 564 46.78 0.16 -3.55
N ALA A 565 47.67 0.97 -2.99
CA ALA A 565 47.64 2.43 -3.17
C ALA A 565 47.83 2.85 -4.65
N ARG A 566 48.74 2.18 -5.38
CA ARG A 566 48.95 2.44 -6.80
C ARG A 566 47.80 1.89 -7.65
N PHE A 567 47.22 0.76 -7.26
CA PHE A 567 46.02 0.22 -7.87
C PHE A 567 44.86 1.22 -7.79
N LEU A 568 44.57 1.76 -6.60
CA LEU A 568 43.54 2.78 -6.38
C LEU A 568 43.84 4.08 -7.13
N GLN A 569 45.11 4.51 -7.18
CA GLN A 569 45.52 5.65 -8.00
C GLN A 569 45.25 5.40 -9.50
N GLY A 570 45.47 4.17 -9.97
CA GLY A 570 45.15 3.77 -11.34
C GLY A 570 43.65 3.82 -11.62
N LEU A 571 42.82 3.39 -10.67
CA LEU A 571 41.36 3.49 -10.77
C LEU A 571 40.89 4.96 -10.81
N ASP A 572 41.38 5.82 -9.92
CA ASP A 572 41.04 7.25 -9.92
C ASP A 572 41.44 7.92 -11.24
N ALA A 573 42.65 7.62 -11.74
CA ALA A 573 43.13 8.14 -13.02
C ALA A 573 42.31 7.61 -14.21
N LEU A 574 41.85 6.37 -14.16
CA LEU A 574 41.01 5.77 -15.21
C LEU A 574 39.61 6.40 -15.21
N MET A 575 38.98 6.56 -14.04
CA MET A 575 37.67 7.20 -13.89
C MET A 575 37.67 8.66 -14.39
N ARG A 576 38.80 9.36 -14.28
CA ARG A 576 38.97 10.74 -14.76
C ARG A 576 39.50 10.85 -16.19
N SER A 577 39.76 9.72 -16.86
CA SER A 577 40.34 9.70 -18.20
C SER A 577 39.27 10.00 -19.26
N PRO A 578 39.43 11.08 -20.06
CA PRO A 578 38.47 11.38 -21.13
C PRO A 578 38.51 10.36 -22.28
N GLU A 579 39.57 9.54 -22.35
CA GLU A 579 39.75 8.50 -23.36
C GLU A 579 39.10 7.16 -22.96
N PHE A 580 38.54 7.04 -21.75
CA PHE A 580 37.92 5.81 -21.26
C PHE A 580 36.40 5.90 -21.38
N ASN A 581 35.79 4.94 -22.07
CA ASN A 581 34.34 4.79 -22.15
C ASN A 581 33.90 3.48 -21.47
N PRO A 582 33.20 3.54 -20.33
CA PRO A 582 32.77 2.34 -19.59
C PRO A 582 31.78 1.45 -20.37
N GLU A 583 31.12 1.96 -21.41
CA GLU A 583 30.20 1.16 -22.23
C GLU A 583 30.91 0.31 -23.28
N THR A 584 32.09 0.72 -23.75
CA THR A 584 32.77 0.08 -24.89
C THR A 584 34.14 -0.50 -24.55
N ASP A 585 34.81 -0.01 -23.51
CA ASP A 585 36.15 -0.45 -23.16
C ASP A 585 36.14 -1.65 -22.21
N HIS A 586 37.09 -2.56 -22.39
CA HIS A 586 37.34 -3.62 -21.41
C HIS A 586 37.99 -3.00 -20.15
N GLU A 587 37.23 -2.96 -19.06
CA GLU A 587 37.55 -2.26 -17.82
C GLU A 587 38.90 -2.68 -17.19
N LEU A 588 39.26 -3.97 -17.24
CA LEU A 588 40.47 -4.49 -16.55
C LEU A 588 41.76 -4.28 -17.36
N PRO A 589 41.81 -4.58 -18.68
CA PRO A 589 42.92 -4.17 -19.53
C PRO A 589 43.15 -2.66 -19.56
N ALA A 590 42.09 -1.85 -19.51
CA ALA A 590 42.19 -0.40 -19.44
C ALA A 590 42.88 0.05 -18.13
N LEU A 591 42.51 -0.56 -17.00
CA LEU A 591 43.20 -0.32 -15.73
C LEU A 591 44.66 -0.77 -15.77
N SER A 592 44.97 -1.95 -16.29
CA SER A 592 46.36 -2.43 -16.42
C SER A 592 47.21 -1.47 -17.26
N LYS A 593 46.67 -0.98 -18.39
CA LYS A 593 47.34 0.02 -19.23
C LYS A 593 47.56 1.34 -18.49
N MET A 594 46.58 1.80 -17.71
CA MET A 594 46.73 3.00 -16.89
C MET A 594 47.81 2.83 -15.82
N LEU A 595 47.86 1.68 -15.15
CA LEU A 595 48.89 1.37 -14.14
C LEU A 595 50.30 1.38 -14.73
N VAL A 596 50.48 0.80 -15.93
CA VAL A 596 51.77 0.84 -16.65
C VAL A 596 52.14 2.28 -17.04
N LYS A 597 51.19 3.10 -17.49
CA LYS A 597 51.43 4.52 -17.80
C LYS A 597 51.91 5.30 -16.56
N LEU A 598 51.31 5.04 -15.40
CA LEU A 598 51.67 5.68 -14.13
C LEU A 598 53.06 5.30 -13.58
N GLN A 599 53.67 4.20 -14.07
CA GLN A 599 55.04 3.84 -13.72
C GLN A 599 56.11 4.78 -14.33
N GLY A 600 55.75 5.55 -15.37
CA GLY A 600 56.65 6.50 -16.02
C GLY A 600 57.77 5.83 -16.85
N SER A 601 58.93 6.50 -16.95
CA SER A 601 59.99 6.10 -17.90
C SER A 601 60.80 4.86 -17.50
N LEU A 602 60.79 4.46 -16.23
CA LEU A 602 61.45 3.25 -15.71
C LEU A 602 62.90 3.05 -16.20
N SER A 603 63.70 4.12 -16.30
CA SER A 603 65.04 4.11 -16.91
C SER A 603 65.97 3.00 -16.37
N GLY A 604 65.99 2.77 -15.06
CA GLY A 604 66.78 1.72 -14.44
C GLY A 604 66.34 0.29 -14.81
N ARG A 605 65.02 0.05 -14.92
CA ARG A 605 64.48 -1.26 -15.32
C ARG A 605 64.66 -1.51 -16.81
N ARG A 606 64.56 -0.47 -17.65
CA ARG A 606 64.90 -0.54 -19.08
C ARG A 606 66.37 -0.93 -19.30
N ALA A 607 67.28 -0.32 -18.53
CA ALA A 607 68.70 -0.69 -18.56
C ALA A 607 68.94 -2.15 -18.14
N TYR A 608 68.21 -2.62 -17.14
CA TYR A 608 68.27 -4.02 -16.71
C TYR A 608 67.77 -4.99 -17.80
N LEU A 609 66.61 -4.72 -18.41
CA LEU A 609 66.07 -5.49 -19.53
C LEU A 609 67.08 -5.57 -20.70
N ALA A 610 67.66 -4.44 -21.08
CA ALA A 610 68.71 -4.39 -22.10
C ALA A 610 69.93 -5.26 -21.71
N GLY A 611 70.29 -5.29 -20.43
CA GLY A 611 71.34 -6.17 -19.90
C GLY A 611 70.99 -7.66 -19.98
N VAL A 612 69.73 -8.04 -19.72
CA VAL A 612 69.25 -9.43 -19.87
C VAL A 612 69.30 -9.87 -21.33
N LEU A 613 68.78 -9.04 -22.24
CA LEU A 613 68.77 -9.35 -23.67
C LEU A 613 70.18 -9.41 -24.26
N ARG A 614 71.10 -8.52 -23.87
CA ARG A 614 72.50 -8.52 -24.35
C ARG A 614 73.24 -9.81 -24.01
N LYS A 615 72.90 -10.46 -22.90
CA LYS A 615 73.51 -11.74 -22.52
C LYS A 615 73.02 -12.91 -23.38
N ARG A 616 71.88 -12.78 -24.05
CA ARG A 616 71.20 -13.87 -24.77
C ARG A 616 71.23 -13.68 -26.28
N LEU A 617 71.13 -12.44 -26.74
CA LEU A 617 71.06 -12.06 -28.15
C LEU A 617 72.33 -11.31 -28.56
N LYS A 618 72.97 -11.73 -29.65
CA LYS A 618 74.13 -11.02 -30.22
C LYS A 618 73.67 -9.73 -30.94
N ASN A 619 74.48 -8.67 -30.86
CA ASN A 619 74.29 -7.38 -31.57
C ASN A 619 73.03 -6.58 -31.18
N LEU A 620 72.92 -6.18 -29.91
CA LEU A 620 71.82 -5.32 -29.41
C LEU A 620 71.83 -3.91 -30.01
N LYS A 621 70.77 -3.55 -30.74
CA LYS A 621 70.50 -2.17 -31.18
C LYS A 621 69.67 -1.44 -30.11
N SER A 622 70.32 -0.73 -29.20
CA SER A 622 69.67 -0.10 -28.03
C SER A 622 68.47 0.81 -28.39
N HIS A 623 68.60 1.63 -29.43
CA HIS A 623 67.52 2.53 -29.88
C HIS A 623 66.26 1.76 -30.32
N TRP A 624 66.44 0.62 -30.98
CA TRP A 624 65.34 -0.22 -31.45
C TRP A 624 64.65 -0.92 -30.28
N LEU A 625 65.42 -1.39 -29.28
CA LEU A 625 64.88 -1.94 -28.05
C LEU A 625 64.07 -0.89 -27.27
N ASP A 626 64.58 0.34 -27.14
CA ASP A 626 63.87 1.42 -26.42
C ASP A 626 62.54 1.77 -27.10
N GLN A 627 62.49 1.74 -28.44
CA GLN A 627 61.27 1.93 -29.21
C GLN A 627 60.27 0.79 -28.93
N GLN A 628 60.70 -0.47 -29.02
CA GLN A 628 59.83 -1.62 -28.76
C GLN A 628 59.32 -1.69 -27.33
N VAL A 629 60.16 -1.36 -26.35
CA VAL A 629 59.76 -1.29 -24.94
C VAL A 629 58.75 -0.17 -24.73
N SER A 630 58.96 1.00 -25.35
CA SER A 630 58.00 2.12 -25.25
C SER A 630 56.67 1.78 -25.93
N GLU A 631 56.69 1.13 -27.08
CA GLU A 631 55.49 0.66 -27.78
C GLU A 631 54.74 -0.41 -26.97
N ALA A 632 55.45 -1.38 -26.40
CA ALA A 632 54.84 -2.40 -25.56
C ALA A 632 54.27 -1.82 -24.26
N MET A 633 54.95 -0.88 -23.61
CA MET A 633 54.41 -0.15 -22.46
C MET A 633 53.18 0.69 -22.83
N ASN A 634 53.15 1.30 -24.02
CA ASN A 634 51.98 2.03 -24.52
C ASN A 634 50.78 1.11 -24.80
N ARG A 635 51.02 -0.17 -25.12
CA ARG A 635 49.98 -1.21 -25.20
C ARG A 635 49.54 -1.73 -23.83
N GLY A 636 50.16 -1.27 -22.73
CA GLY A 636 49.84 -1.70 -21.37
C GLY A 636 50.57 -2.97 -20.91
N ILE A 637 51.63 -3.37 -21.61
CA ILE A 637 52.49 -4.49 -21.21
C ILE A 637 53.48 -4.00 -20.16
N ASP A 638 53.49 -4.62 -18.98
CA ASP A 638 54.41 -4.27 -17.91
C ASP A 638 55.84 -4.66 -18.30
N ILE A 639 56.81 -3.82 -17.93
CA ILE A 639 58.22 -4.07 -18.25
C ILE A 639 58.73 -5.42 -17.71
N GLU A 640 58.06 -5.99 -16.70
CA GLU A 640 58.49 -7.26 -16.15
C GLU A 640 57.89 -8.48 -16.84
N GLN A 641 56.74 -8.35 -17.50
CA GLN A 641 56.33 -9.33 -18.52
C GLN A 641 57.38 -9.39 -19.64
N MET A 642 57.93 -8.23 -20.02
CA MET A 642 59.00 -8.16 -21.01
C MET A 642 60.32 -8.73 -20.50
N ILE A 643 60.69 -8.49 -19.23
CA ILE A 643 61.89 -9.10 -18.62
C ILE A 643 61.75 -10.61 -18.51
N ASP A 644 60.57 -11.12 -18.16
CA ASP A 644 60.32 -12.55 -18.09
C ASP A 644 60.35 -13.21 -19.47
N LEU A 645 59.76 -12.57 -20.48
CA LEU A 645 59.92 -12.96 -21.87
C LEU A 645 61.41 -12.98 -22.29
N ALA A 646 62.16 -11.92 -21.95
CA ALA A 646 63.58 -11.80 -22.29
C ALA A 646 64.44 -12.92 -21.68
N LYS A 647 63.99 -13.58 -20.60
CA LYS A 647 64.67 -14.75 -20.03
C LYS A 647 64.47 -16.03 -20.85
N GLY A 648 63.50 -16.08 -21.76
CA GLY A 648 63.18 -17.26 -22.57
C GLY A 648 63.67 -17.22 -24.02
N VAL A 649 64.00 -16.04 -24.54
CA VAL A 649 64.31 -15.85 -25.98
C VAL A 649 65.73 -16.26 -26.35
N THR A 650 65.91 -16.76 -27.57
CA THR A 650 67.20 -17.16 -28.15
C THR A 650 67.54 -16.44 -29.45
N THR A 651 66.54 -15.90 -30.14
CA THR A 651 66.70 -15.08 -31.36
C THR A 651 65.98 -13.73 -31.22
N TRP A 652 66.28 -12.79 -32.12
CA TRP A 652 65.56 -11.52 -32.21
C TRP A 652 64.12 -11.70 -32.71
N ASP A 653 63.86 -12.74 -33.50
CA ASP A 653 62.52 -13.09 -33.97
C ASP A 653 61.67 -13.64 -32.81
N ASP A 654 62.23 -14.49 -31.94
CA ASP A 654 61.55 -14.98 -30.72
C ASP A 654 61.11 -13.82 -29.81
N TRP A 655 61.92 -12.76 -29.73
CA TRP A 655 61.63 -11.56 -28.95
C TRP A 655 60.51 -10.73 -29.58
N ALA A 656 60.56 -10.48 -30.89
CA ALA A 656 59.53 -9.73 -31.58
C ALA A 656 58.18 -10.46 -31.56
N ASP A 657 58.17 -11.77 -31.84
CA ASP A 657 56.98 -12.62 -31.80
C ASP A 657 56.43 -12.74 -30.38
N GLY A 658 57.32 -12.90 -29.40
CA GLY A 658 56.94 -12.94 -27.98
C GLY A 658 56.30 -11.63 -27.53
N LEU A 659 56.90 -10.48 -27.86
CA LEU A 659 56.35 -9.17 -27.54
C LEU A 659 54.99 -8.96 -28.21
N ALA A 660 54.81 -9.41 -29.45
CA ALA A 660 53.53 -9.30 -30.15
C ALA A 660 52.41 -10.10 -29.46
N ARG A 661 52.75 -11.26 -28.87
CA ARG A 661 51.82 -12.16 -28.15
C ARG A 661 51.51 -11.76 -26.71
N LEU A 662 52.34 -10.90 -26.10
CA LEU A 662 52.06 -10.43 -24.73
C LEU A 662 50.78 -9.60 -24.70
N VAL A 663 49.96 -9.90 -23.69
CA VAL A 663 48.75 -9.14 -23.33
C VAL A 663 48.95 -8.50 -21.96
N PRO A 664 48.28 -7.36 -21.68
CA PRO A 664 48.26 -6.79 -20.33
C PRO A 664 47.79 -7.83 -19.29
N TYR A 665 48.23 -7.68 -18.04
CA TYR A 665 47.91 -8.59 -16.92
C TYR A 665 46.40 -8.79 -16.71
#